data_AF-A0A7C6YAN0-F1
#
_entry.id   AF-A0A7C6YAN0-F1
#
_cell.length_a   1.000
_cell.length_b   1.000
_cell.length_c   1.000
_cell.angle_alpha   90.00
_cell.angle_beta   90.00
_cell.angle_gamma   90.00
#
_symmetry.space_group_name_H-M   'P 1'
#
loop_
_entity.id
_entity.type
_entity.pdbx_description
1 polymer ?
#
loop_
_entity_poly.entity_id
_entity_poly.type
_entity_poly.pdbx_seq_one_letter_code
_entity_poly.pdbx_strand_id
1 'polypeptide(L)'
;EQARWWAGRATDARRDAHADAFRAIAEAAAEEFAGEYASDVAVVTGAGKGSIAAAVTGRLLAGGATVVATTSSLDARKLAFFKDLYRTHARGGAALWVLPANLTSYSDVDALVEWVGSEHAESMGGQTTVLKPALTPTLLFPFAAPRVQGSMADAGPRAETEMRVLLWSVEKLVAGLGAIGADTDVDSRLHVVLPGSPNRGIFGGDGAYGEAKAALDAMIAKWGSEKSWSERVTFVHAIIGWVRGTGLMGHNDPLVEAVEAAGVSTWSTAEMATELLRWCTPDFRDAAGDGPVTVDLTGGLGTADLDMSALAADRPATSTDVEENTAEGTIAALPSPPAVVADERPEWGEVTQDLEDMVVIVGAGEVGPYGSARTRFEVETSGELSAAGVVELAWSTGLITWEDSPRAGWTVTETGEPIDEADIAERFGEEVLARVGVRRYADDAGAEMFAGEAPLLTSVFLPEDLTFVVDDEAQARAYLEADPENTVVTHDASGDWVVTRRAGTEIRVPRRTTLTRVVGGQIPTGFDPTAWGIPADMASGMDRVAAWNLVATVDAFISSGFTPAELLAHVHPADVANTQGTGMGGMTSMRSLYIDGLLGRSRANDTLQEALPNVVAAHVMQSYVGGYGAMVHPVAACATTAVSVEEGFDKIRAGKAEFVVAGGFDDLSIEGIQGFADMSATADSAAMAAKGIDERHYSRANDRRRGGFVESQGGGTILLARGDVAARMGLPVLGVVAWAGSYADGAHTSIPAPGLGALSAGRGG
;
A
#
# COMPACT_ATOMS: atom_id res chain seq x y z
N GLU A 1 -24.20 18.21 -9.57
CA GLU A 1 -24.04 18.38 -11.04
C GLU A 1 -23.78 17.08 -11.78
N GLN A 2 -22.79 16.27 -11.36
CA GLN A 2 -22.48 14.97 -12.00
C GLN A 2 -23.70 14.05 -12.15
N ALA A 3 -24.55 13.93 -11.12
CA ALA A 3 -25.79 13.14 -11.21
C ALA A 3 -26.75 13.66 -12.29
N ARG A 4 -26.85 14.99 -12.50
CA ARG A 4 -27.66 15.56 -13.61
C ARG A 4 -27.06 15.22 -14.97
N TRP A 5 -25.74 15.23 -15.09
CA TRP A 5 -25.04 14.80 -16.31
C TRP A 5 -25.32 13.33 -16.64
N TRP A 6 -25.25 12.44 -15.65
CA TRP A 6 -25.59 11.02 -15.81
C TRP A 6 -27.07 10.80 -16.13
N ALA A 7 -27.98 11.60 -15.55
CA ALA A 7 -29.39 11.57 -15.92
C ALA A 7 -29.61 11.94 -17.40
N GLY A 8 -28.88 12.95 -17.90
CA GLY A 8 -28.87 13.30 -19.32
C GLY A 8 -28.40 12.14 -20.20
N ARG A 9 -27.24 11.56 -19.90
CA ARG A 9 -26.69 10.39 -20.60
C ARG A 9 -27.64 9.19 -20.60
N ALA A 10 -28.26 8.90 -19.46
CA ALA A 10 -29.23 7.81 -19.34
C ALA A 10 -30.49 8.07 -20.18
N THR A 11 -30.94 9.33 -20.26
CA THR A 11 -32.06 9.73 -21.12
C THR A 11 -31.72 9.53 -22.59
N ASP A 12 -30.53 9.99 -23.03
CA ASP A 12 -30.07 9.82 -24.41
C ASP A 12 -29.94 8.33 -24.79
N ALA A 13 -29.50 7.50 -23.83
CA ALA A 13 -29.41 6.04 -23.99
C ALA A 13 -30.75 5.30 -23.79
N ARG A 14 -31.87 6.01 -23.60
CA ARG A 14 -33.22 5.45 -23.35
C ARG A 14 -33.28 4.49 -22.15
N ARG A 15 -32.52 4.81 -21.10
CA ARG A 15 -32.49 4.09 -19.83
C ARG A 15 -33.29 4.86 -18.77
N ASP A 16 -34.61 4.95 -18.96
CA ASP A 16 -35.49 5.83 -18.18
C ASP A 16 -35.39 5.64 -16.67
N ALA A 17 -35.36 4.38 -16.21
CA ALA A 17 -35.21 4.05 -14.78
C ALA A 17 -33.92 4.61 -14.17
N HIS A 18 -32.81 4.59 -14.92
CA HIS A 18 -31.56 5.20 -14.48
C HIS A 18 -31.62 6.72 -14.51
N ALA A 19 -32.25 7.30 -15.54
CA ALA A 19 -32.41 8.75 -15.63
C ALA A 19 -33.19 9.29 -14.43
N ASP A 20 -34.29 8.64 -14.05
CA ASP A 20 -35.10 9.01 -12.90
C ASP A 20 -34.34 8.84 -11.58
N ALA A 21 -33.62 7.73 -11.41
CA ALA A 21 -32.77 7.52 -10.24
C ALA A 21 -31.70 8.62 -10.08
N PHE A 22 -31.02 8.99 -11.18
CA PHE A 22 -30.00 10.04 -11.14
C PHE A 22 -30.58 11.44 -10.90
N ARG A 23 -31.79 11.74 -11.39
CA ARG A 23 -32.50 12.99 -11.04
C ARG A 23 -32.83 13.04 -9.56
N ALA A 24 -33.38 11.97 -9.00
CA ALA A 24 -33.68 11.88 -7.58
C ALA A 24 -32.42 12.04 -6.71
N ILE A 25 -31.30 11.42 -7.11
CA ILE A 25 -29.99 11.62 -6.45
C ILE A 25 -29.55 13.08 -6.52
N ALA A 26 -29.69 13.73 -7.68
CA ALA A 26 -29.30 15.13 -7.86
C ALA A 26 -30.13 16.10 -7.01
N GLU A 27 -31.42 15.82 -6.83
CA GLU A 27 -32.32 16.58 -5.96
C GLU A 27 -31.95 16.37 -4.50
N ALA A 28 -31.86 15.12 -4.05
CA ALA A 28 -31.51 14.78 -2.67
C ALA A 28 -30.12 15.30 -2.25
N ALA A 29 -29.13 15.29 -3.17
CA ALA A 29 -27.79 15.79 -2.87
C ALA A 29 -27.69 17.34 -2.86
N ALA A 30 -28.69 18.05 -3.36
CA ALA A 30 -28.73 19.52 -3.31
C ALA A 30 -29.39 20.04 -2.02
N GLU A 31 -30.16 19.20 -1.34
CA GLU A 31 -30.77 19.53 -0.04
C GLU A 31 -29.73 19.46 1.08
N GLU A 32 -29.85 20.35 2.07
CA GLU A 32 -29.02 20.30 3.26
C GLU A 32 -29.38 19.05 4.08
N PHE A 33 -28.39 18.20 4.34
CA PHE A 33 -28.63 16.98 5.11
C PHE A 33 -28.73 17.29 6.60
N ALA A 34 -29.94 17.22 7.14
CA ALA A 34 -30.20 17.22 8.57
C ALA A 34 -30.23 15.77 9.08
N GLY A 35 -29.08 15.25 9.49
CA GLY A 35 -28.96 13.91 10.06
C GLY A 35 -29.43 13.83 11.50
N GLU A 36 -30.08 12.72 11.88
CA GLU A 36 -30.57 12.44 13.25
C GLU A 36 -29.47 12.58 14.31
N TYR A 37 -28.24 12.22 13.95
CA TYR A 37 -27.06 12.22 14.83
C TYR A 37 -25.98 13.18 14.33
N ALA A 38 -26.31 14.16 13.49
CA ALA A 38 -25.32 15.04 12.86
C ALA A 38 -24.50 15.88 13.87
N SER A 39 -25.07 16.18 15.04
CA SER A 39 -24.39 16.86 16.14
C SER A 39 -23.70 15.93 17.13
N ASP A 40 -23.79 14.61 16.93
CA ASP A 40 -23.27 13.63 17.88
C ASP A 40 -21.83 13.23 17.60
N VAL A 41 -21.06 13.18 18.68
CA VAL A 41 -19.73 12.57 18.73
C VAL A 41 -19.85 11.29 19.56
N ALA A 42 -19.80 10.14 18.90
CA ALA A 42 -19.95 8.84 19.54
C ALA A 42 -18.62 8.12 19.68
N VAL A 43 -18.31 7.64 20.90
CA VAL A 43 -17.19 6.72 21.14
C VAL A 43 -17.75 5.30 21.20
N VAL A 44 -17.27 4.41 20.32
CA VAL A 44 -17.75 3.03 20.21
C VAL A 44 -16.58 2.07 20.36
N THR A 45 -16.59 1.25 21.41
CA THR A 45 -15.54 0.25 21.61
C THR A 45 -15.96 -1.14 21.17
N GLY A 46 -15.02 -1.93 20.63
CA GLY A 46 -15.32 -3.29 20.17
C GLY A 46 -16.06 -3.38 18.83
N ALA A 47 -15.88 -2.39 17.95
CA ALA A 47 -16.52 -2.32 16.62
C ALA A 47 -15.92 -3.29 15.59
N GLY A 48 -15.70 -4.55 15.97
CA GLY A 48 -15.22 -5.60 15.07
C GLY A 48 -16.28 -6.06 14.07
N LYS A 49 -15.85 -6.64 12.94
CA LYS A 49 -16.75 -7.19 11.92
C LYS A 49 -17.73 -8.19 12.55
N GLY A 50 -19.02 -8.02 12.25
CA GLY A 50 -20.09 -8.87 12.78
C GLY A 50 -20.50 -8.58 14.24
N SER A 51 -19.99 -7.51 14.87
CA SER A 51 -20.41 -7.12 16.22
C SER A 51 -21.60 -6.17 16.22
N ILE A 52 -22.30 -6.08 17.36
CA ILE A 52 -23.35 -5.07 17.58
C ILE A 52 -22.76 -3.66 17.46
N ALA A 53 -21.56 -3.45 17.99
CA ALA A 53 -20.86 -2.16 17.94
C ALA A 53 -20.57 -1.70 16.50
N ALA A 54 -20.24 -2.62 15.58
CA ALA A 54 -20.11 -2.30 14.16
C ALA A 54 -21.45 -1.88 13.53
N ALA A 55 -22.54 -2.56 13.87
CA ALA A 55 -23.89 -2.20 13.39
C ALA A 55 -24.37 -0.85 13.94
N VAL A 56 -24.10 -0.57 15.22
CA VAL A 56 -24.33 0.75 15.84
C VAL A 56 -23.51 1.83 15.13
N THR A 57 -22.22 1.57 14.88
CA THR A 57 -21.35 2.50 14.14
C THR A 57 -21.93 2.82 12.76
N GLY A 58 -22.36 1.81 12.00
CA GLY A 58 -22.99 2.01 10.69
C GLY A 58 -24.25 2.88 10.76
N ARG A 59 -25.12 2.66 11.75
CA ARG A 59 -26.34 3.47 11.92
C ARG A 59 -26.05 4.92 12.35
N LEU A 60 -25.08 5.12 13.24
CA LEU A 60 -24.64 6.46 13.64
C LEU A 60 -24.08 7.23 12.45
N LEU A 61 -23.25 6.60 11.61
CA LEU A 61 -22.73 7.19 10.37
C LEU A 61 -23.85 7.51 9.37
N ALA A 62 -24.86 6.65 9.26
CA ALA A 62 -26.03 6.91 8.42
C ALA A 62 -26.88 8.09 8.91
N GLY A 63 -26.84 8.36 10.22
CA GLY A 63 -27.45 9.54 10.82
C GLY A 63 -26.56 10.79 10.81
N GLY A 64 -25.36 10.76 10.23
CA GLY A 64 -24.47 11.92 10.13
C GLY A 64 -23.45 12.09 11.25
N ALA A 65 -23.34 11.14 12.19
CA ALA A 65 -22.49 11.30 13.37
C ALA A 65 -20.99 11.31 13.07
N THR A 66 -20.23 11.93 13.99
CA THR A 66 -18.79 11.68 14.11
C THR A 66 -18.58 10.51 15.06
N VAL A 67 -18.03 9.41 14.56
CA VAL A 67 -17.80 8.19 15.35
C VAL A 67 -16.30 7.97 15.57
N VAL A 68 -15.90 7.76 16.82
CA VAL A 68 -14.58 7.28 17.23
C VAL A 68 -14.71 5.79 17.59
N ALA A 69 -14.32 4.92 16.68
CA ALA A 69 -14.37 3.46 16.84
C ALA A 69 -13.02 2.90 17.31
N THR A 70 -13.03 1.99 18.27
CA THR A 70 -11.80 1.28 18.70
C THR A 70 -11.78 -0.18 18.27
N THR A 71 -10.57 -0.66 17.97
CA THR A 71 -10.26 -2.06 17.66
C THR A 71 -9.02 -2.49 18.44
N SER A 72 -8.89 -3.77 18.78
CA SER A 72 -7.70 -4.29 19.49
C SER A 72 -6.43 -4.32 18.63
N SER A 73 -6.59 -4.35 17.31
CA SER A 73 -5.50 -4.23 16.33
C SER A 73 -6.03 -3.60 15.05
N LEU A 74 -5.18 -2.95 14.28
CA LEU A 74 -5.54 -2.34 13.00
C LEU A 74 -4.60 -2.83 11.89
N ASP A 75 -4.89 -4.02 11.38
CA ASP A 75 -4.25 -4.58 10.18
C ASP A 75 -4.98 -4.13 8.90
N ALA A 76 -4.43 -4.49 7.73
CA ALA A 76 -5.00 -4.15 6.44
C ALA A 76 -6.43 -4.68 6.24
N ARG A 77 -6.74 -5.87 6.76
CA ARG A 77 -8.07 -6.49 6.65
C ARG A 77 -9.11 -5.73 7.46
N LYS A 78 -8.78 -5.35 8.70
CA LYS A 78 -9.65 -4.54 9.55
C LYS A 78 -9.80 -3.12 9.01
N LEU A 79 -8.73 -2.53 8.48
CA LEU A 79 -8.80 -1.23 7.82
C LEU A 79 -9.73 -1.25 6.59
N ALA A 80 -9.64 -2.30 5.76
CA ALA A 80 -10.55 -2.50 4.63
C ALA A 80 -12.02 -2.61 5.10
N PHE A 81 -12.27 -3.35 6.17
CA PHE A 81 -13.59 -3.43 6.79
C PHE A 81 -14.12 -2.07 7.24
N PHE A 82 -13.34 -1.25 7.95
CA PHE A 82 -13.80 0.07 8.39
C PHE A 82 -14.01 1.06 7.23
N LYS A 83 -13.18 0.97 6.17
CA LYS A 83 -13.39 1.73 4.94
C LYS A 83 -14.71 1.37 4.27
N ASP A 84 -15.02 0.07 4.18
CA ASP A 84 -16.28 -0.42 3.63
C ASP A 84 -17.48 -0.01 4.51
N LEU A 85 -17.35 -0.15 5.84
CA LEU A 85 -18.36 0.29 6.80
C LEU A 85 -18.70 1.78 6.60
N TYR A 86 -17.68 2.64 6.48
CA TYR A 86 -17.87 4.07 6.20
C TYR A 86 -18.50 4.31 4.82
N ARG A 87 -17.91 3.76 3.75
CA ARG A 87 -18.38 3.97 2.37
C ARG A 87 -19.83 3.55 2.17
N THR A 88 -20.27 2.50 2.84
CA THR A 88 -21.62 1.94 2.68
C THR A 88 -22.68 2.70 3.50
N HIS A 89 -22.30 3.31 4.64
CA HIS A 89 -23.27 3.87 5.57
C HIS A 89 -23.22 5.39 5.71
N ALA A 90 -22.06 6.03 5.51
CA ALA A 90 -21.89 7.45 5.80
C ALA A 90 -22.84 8.33 4.97
N ARG A 91 -23.48 9.29 5.65
CA ARG A 91 -24.28 10.37 5.05
C ARG A 91 -23.82 11.72 5.57
N GLY A 92 -24.31 12.81 4.97
CA GLY A 92 -23.81 14.18 5.11
C GLY A 92 -23.14 14.53 6.45
N GLY A 93 -21.91 15.02 6.38
CA GLY A 93 -21.12 15.42 7.55
C GLY A 93 -20.51 14.28 8.37
N ALA A 94 -20.93 13.01 8.18
CA ALA A 94 -20.43 11.89 8.97
C ALA A 94 -18.92 11.70 8.84
N ALA A 95 -18.29 11.38 9.96
CA ALA A 95 -16.86 11.10 10.07
C ALA A 95 -16.62 9.82 10.88
N LEU A 96 -15.64 9.02 10.47
CA LEU A 96 -15.20 7.83 11.19
C LEU A 96 -13.71 7.93 11.52
N TRP A 97 -13.39 7.94 12.81
CA TRP A 97 -12.05 7.80 13.36
C TRP A 97 -11.87 6.38 13.88
N VAL A 98 -10.77 5.72 13.53
CA VAL A 98 -10.49 4.33 13.95
C VAL A 98 -9.17 4.29 14.67
N LEU A 99 -9.16 3.76 15.90
CA LEU A 99 -7.96 3.67 16.72
C LEU A 99 -7.69 2.23 17.19
N PRO A 100 -6.44 1.77 17.13
CA PRO A 100 -6.01 0.64 17.94
C PRO A 100 -5.99 1.06 19.41
N ALA A 101 -6.70 0.32 20.28
CA ALA A 101 -6.69 0.58 21.72
C ALA A 101 -6.82 -0.73 22.51
N ASN A 102 -5.89 -0.98 23.44
CA ASN A 102 -5.98 -2.14 24.33
C ASN A 102 -6.76 -1.77 25.60
N LEU A 103 -8.04 -2.14 25.66
CA LEU A 103 -8.90 -1.85 26.80
C LEU A 103 -8.67 -2.74 28.03
N THR A 104 -7.55 -3.47 28.08
CA THR A 104 -7.01 -4.05 29.33
C THR A 104 -5.95 -3.13 29.97
N SER A 105 -5.46 -2.13 29.24
CA SER A 105 -4.41 -1.20 29.63
C SER A 105 -5.02 0.14 30.07
N TYR A 106 -4.82 0.52 31.33
CA TYR A 106 -5.29 1.80 31.83
C TYR A 106 -4.58 2.99 31.17
N SER A 107 -3.31 2.84 30.79
CA SER A 107 -2.61 3.88 30.03
C SER A 107 -3.22 4.07 28.64
N ASP A 108 -3.68 3.00 27.99
CA ASP A 108 -4.35 3.10 26.68
C ASP A 108 -5.74 3.74 26.83
N VAL A 109 -6.47 3.43 27.91
CA VAL A 109 -7.76 4.08 28.20
C VAL A 109 -7.55 5.58 28.45
N ASP A 110 -6.54 5.96 29.23
CA ASP A 110 -6.20 7.38 29.46
C ASP A 110 -5.78 8.07 28.17
N ALA A 111 -4.91 7.44 27.38
CA ALA A 111 -4.46 7.97 26.09
C ALA A 111 -5.61 8.10 25.08
N LEU A 112 -6.59 7.18 25.09
CA LEU A 112 -7.80 7.28 24.26
C LEU A 112 -8.64 8.48 24.67
N VAL A 113 -8.89 8.67 25.96
CA VAL A 113 -9.65 9.83 26.49
C VAL A 113 -8.96 11.13 26.12
N GLU A 114 -7.65 11.22 26.36
CA GLU A 114 -6.83 12.38 25.99
C GLU A 114 -6.86 12.65 24.49
N TRP A 115 -6.75 11.60 23.66
CA TRP A 115 -6.79 11.72 22.21
C TRP A 115 -8.14 12.25 21.72
N VAL A 116 -9.25 11.79 22.30
CA VAL A 116 -10.60 12.28 21.95
C VAL A 116 -10.72 13.78 22.26
N GLY A 117 -10.36 14.20 23.47
CA GLY A 117 -10.53 15.57 23.94
C GLY A 117 -9.53 16.59 23.38
N SER A 118 -8.34 16.15 22.96
CA SER A 118 -7.26 17.07 22.54
C SER A 118 -7.32 17.40 21.04
N GLU A 119 -6.84 18.58 20.65
CA GLU A 119 -6.55 18.91 19.25
C GLU A 119 -5.24 18.24 18.81
N HIS A 120 -5.21 17.72 17.57
CA HIS A 120 -3.99 17.18 16.95
C HIS A 120 -3.69 17.97 15.68
N ALA A 121 -2.51 18.57 15.63
CA ALA A 121 -2.04 19.36 14.49
C ALA A 121 -0.63 18.93 14.07
N GLU A 122 -0.35 19.02 12.77
CA GLU A 122 0.97 18.75 12.19
C GLU A 122 1.52 20.04 11.59
N SER A 123 2.82 20.31 11.82
CA SER A 123 3.50 21.48 11.26
C SER A 123 4.51 21.03 10.22
N MET A 124 4.28 21.38 8.95
CA MET A 124 5.16 21.09 7.83
C MET A 124 5.49 22.38 7.09
N GLY A 125 6.78 22.64 6.83
CA GLY A 125 7.21 23.82 6.05
C GLY A 125 6.78 25.17 6.64
N GLY A 126 6.58 25.26 7.96
CA GLY A 126 6.10 26.46 8.63
C GLY A 126 4.58 26.68 8.60
N GLN A 127 3.82 25.76 7.99
CA GLN A 127 2.36 25.76 8.03
C GLN A 127 1.85 24.69 9.01
N THR A 128 1.02 25.10 9.96
CA THR A 128 0.35 24.19 10.90
C THR A 128 -1.04 23.84 10.35
N THR A 129 -1.33 22.55 10.21
CA THR A 129 -2.64 22.04 9.79
C THR A 129 -3.24 21.22 10.92
N VAL A 130 -4.46 21.58 11.35
CA VAL A 130 -5.21 20.78 12.32
C VAL A 130 -5.70 19.52 11.62
N LEU A 131 -5.22 18.36 12.08
CA LEU A 131 -5.59 17.05 11.57
C LEU A 131 -6.88 16.55 12.21
N LYS A 132 -7.02 16.75 13.52
CA LYS A 132 -8.21 16.41 14.29
C LYS A 132 -8.53 17.53 15.28
N PRO A 133 -9.71 18.15 15.22
CA PRO A 133 -10.13 19.11 16.25
C PRO A 133 -10.35 18.41 17.60
N ALA A 134 -10.33 19.16 18.70
CA ALA A 134 -10.81 18.68 20.00
C ALA A 134 -12.28 18.22 19.86
N LEU A 135 -12.61 17.04 20.41
CA LEU A 135 -13.95 16.47 20.33
C LEU A 135 -14.55 16.35 21.73
N THR A 136 -15.82 16.75 21.88
CA THR A 136 -16.60 16.54 23.11
C THR A 136 -17.60 15.42 22.85
N PRO A 137 -17.41 14.22 23.43
CA PRO A 137 -18.26 13.06 23.17
C PRO A 137 -19.66 13.24 23.78
N THR A 138 -20.71 12.92 23.00
CA THR A 138 -22.11 12.93 23.45
C THR A 138 -22.63 11.53 23.72
N LEU A 139 -22.07 10.51 23.06
CA LEU A 139 -22.48 9.12 23.16
C LEU A 139 -21.30 8.19 23.48
N LEU A 140 -21.53 7.18 24.31
CA LEU A 140 -20.58 6.10 24.56
C LEU A 140 -21.26 4.73 24.49
N PHE A 141 -20.68 3.84 23.67
CA PHE A 141 -21.01 2.43 23.57
C PHE A 141 -19.78 1.59 23.95
N PRO A 142 -19.58 1.25 25.23
CA PRO A 142 -18.40 0.54 25.72
C PRO A 142 -18.57 -0.98 25.52
N PHE A 143 -18.64 -1.42 24.25
CA PHE A 143 -19.04 -2.77 23.85
C PHE A 143 -17.86 -3.72 23.60
N ALA A 144 -16.64 -3.27 23.90
CA ALA A 144 -15.49 -4.15 23.87
C ALA A 144 -15.64 -5.29 24.88
N ALA A 145 -15.44 -6.51 24.40
CA ALA A 145 -15.45 -7.71 25.20
C ALA A 145 -14.44 -8.72 24.64
N PRO A 146 -13.66 -9.39 25.49
CA PRO A 146 -12.85 -10.53 25.08
C PRO A 146 -13.73 -11.75 24.82
N ARG A 147 -13.17 -12.80 24.21
CA ARG A 147 -13.80 -14.13 24.23
C ARG A 147 -13.74 -14.69 25.64
N VAL A 148 -14.89 -15.02 26.20
CA VAL A 148 -15.03 -15.53 27.56
C VAL A 148 -15.20 -17.05 27.54
N GLN A 149 -14.46 -17.76 28.40
CA GLN A 149 -14.60 -19.20 28.55
C GLN A 149 -14.00 -19.66 29.88
N GLY A 150 -14.47 -20.80 30.40
CA GLY A 150 -13.90 -21.46 31.57
C GLY A 150 -14.87 -21.48 32.75
N SER A 151 -14.54 -22.29 33.75
CA SER A 151 -15.33 -22.48 34.96
C SER A 151 -14.78 -21.68 36.13
N MET A 152 -15.49 -21.69 37.26
CA MET A 152 -14.99 -21.14 38.53
C MET A 152 -13.64 -21.76 38.95
N ALA A 153 -13.36 -23.02 38.58
CA ALA A 153 -12.09 -23.67 38.89
C ALA A 153 -10.91 -23.09 38.11
N ASP A 154 -11.17 -22.41 36.99
CA ASP A 154 -10.18 -21.81 36.10
C ASP A 154 -9.91 -20.32 36.43
N ALA A 155 -10.47 -19.83 37.54
CA ALA A 155 -10.30 -18.44 37.97
C ALA A 155 -8.82 -18.10 38.18
N GLY A 156 -8.35 -17.08 37.48
CA GLY A 156 -6.94 -16.71 37.42
C GLY A 156 -6.70 -15.49 36.53
N PRO A 157 -5.50 -15.32 35.95
CA PRO A 157 -5.12 -14.12 35.17
C PRO A 157 -6.08 -13.79 34.01
N ARG A 158 -6.67 -14.82 33.38
CA ARG A 158 -7.67 -14.64 32.33
C ARG A 158 -8.95 -13.99 32.85
N ALA A 159 -9.52 -14.53 33.92
CA ALA A 159 -10.71 -13.99 34.57
C ALA A 159 -10.50 -12.54 35.04
N GLU A 160 -9.30 -12.22 35.56
CA GLU A 160 -8.93 -10.83 35.90
C GLU A 160 -8.91 -9.91 34.67
N THR A 161 -8.34 -10.40 33.57
CA THR A 161 -8.30 -9.66 32.29
C THR A 161 -9.71 -9.43 31.75
N GLU A 162 -10.59 -10.43 31.81
CA GLU A 162 -12.00 -10.34 31.42
C GLU A 162 -12.73 -9.28 32.25
N MET A 163 -12.60 -9.32 33.58
CA MET A 163 -13.17 -8.32 34.49
C MET A 163 -12.66 -6.90 34.20
N ARG A 164 -11.36 -6.78 33.90
CA ARG A 164 -10.73 -5.49 33.60
C ARG A 164 -11.29 -4.84 32.35
N VAL A 165 -11.52 -5.60 31.27
CA VAL A 165 -12.13 -5.05 30.05
C VAL A 165 -13.61 -4.74 30.25
N LEU A 166 -14.34 -5.68 30.86
CA LEU A 166 -15.81 -5.64 30.92
C LEU A 166 -16.36 -4.66 31.97
N LEU A 167 -15.57 -4.33 33.00
CA LEU A 167 -16.00 -3.45 34.10
C LEU A 167 -15.04 -2.29 34.33
N TRP A 168 -13.84 -2.53 34.84
CA TRP A 168 -13.00 -1.44 35.38
C TRP A 168 -12.56 -0.43 34.30
N SER A 169 -12.27 -0.90 33.09
CA SER A 169 -11.94 -0.02 31.97
C SER A 169 -13.17 0.74 31.47
N VAL A 170 -14.38 0.18 31.63
CA VAL A 170 -15.64 0.88 31.34
C VAL A 170 -15.84 2.01 32.35
N GLU A 171 -15.67 1.76 33.65
CA GLU A 171 -15.76 2.78 34.69
C GLU A 171 -14.78 3.93 34.42
N LYS A 172 -13.52 3.59 34.10
CA LYS A 172 -12.47 4.58 33.79
C LYS A 172 -12.78 5.37 32.53
N LEU A 173 -13.28 4.71 31.48
CA LEU A 173 -13.66 5.36 30.22
C LEU A 173 -14.85 6.31 30.40
N VAL A 174 -15.86 5.91 31.17
CA VAL A 174 -17.01 6.76 31.50
C VAL A 174 -16.58 8.01 32.26
N ALA A 175 -15.78 7.83 33.32
CA ALA A 175 -15.30 8.95 34.12
C ALA A 175 -14.40 9.90 33.31
N GLY A 176 -13.50 9.34 32.49
CA GLY A 176 -12.58 10.12 31.66
C GLY A 176 -13.30 10.91 30.55
N LEU A 177 -14.15 10.25 29.76
CA LEU A 177 -14.87 10.91 28.67
C LEU A 177 -15.92 11.90 29.19
N GLY A 178 -16.59 11.61 30.31
CA GLY A 178 -17.57 12.52 30.92
C GLY A 178 -16.95 13.80 31.49
N ALA A 179 -15.64 13.79 31.78
CA ALA A 179 -14.90 14.98 32.21
C ALA A 179 -14.49 15.90 31.05
N ILE A 180 -14.49 15.42 29.80
CA ILE A 180 -14.15 16.23 28.64
C ILE A 180 -15.20 17.34 28.47
N GLY A 181 -14.73 18.57 28.27
CA GLY A 181 -15.59 19.73 28.07
C GLY A 181 -16.27 20.27 29.33
N ALA A 182 -15.96 19.75 30.51
CA ALA A 182 -16.61 20.17 31.76
C ALA A 182 -16.40 21.66 32.13
N ASP A 183 -15.32 22.27 31.65
CA ASP A 183 -14.97 23.67 31.85
C ASP A 183 -15.45 24.61 30.73
N THR A 184 -15.84 24.05 29.57
CA THR A 184 -16.17 24.79 28.35
C THR A 184 -17.65 24.68 27.97
N ASP A 185 -18.29 23.55 28.26
CA ASP A 185 -19.71 23.29 28.04
C ASP A 185 -20.32 22.62 29.28
N VAL A 186 -20.77 23.45 30.22
CA VAL A 186 -21.28 23.03 31.55
C VAL A 186 -22.59 22.25 31.49
N ASP A 187 -23.37 22.38 30.40
CA ASP A 187 -24.64 21.69 30.23
C ASP A 187 -24.50 20.37 29.46
N SER A 188 -23.41 20.17 28.72
CA SER A 188 -23.14 18.90 28.04
C SER A 188 -23.04 17.71 29.00
N ARG A 189 -23.61 16.57 28.59
CA ARG A 189 -23.52 15.30 29.31
C ARG A 189 -23.15 14.18 28.35
N LEU A 190 -22.33 13.24 28.82
CA LEU A 190 -22.07 12.00 28.12
C LEU A 190 -23.21 11.01 28.37
N HIS A 191 -23.87 10.56 27.32
CA HIS A 191 -24.89 9.52 27.42
C HIS A 191 -24.29 8.15 27.13
N VAL A 192 -24.38 7.23 28.09
CA VAL A 192 -23.71 5.92 28.04
C VAL A 192 -24.74 4.80 27.92
N VAL A 193 -24.64 4.01 26.86
CA VAL A 193 -25.41 2.78 26.69
C VAL A 193 -24.58 1.61 27.22
N LEU A 194 -24.86 1.16 28.44
CA LEU A 194 -24.13 0.07 29.07
C LEU A 194 -24.65 -1.29 28.60
N PRO A 195 -23.77 -2.18 28.09
CA PRO A 195 -24.17 -3.52 27.67
C PRO A 195 -24.33 -4.44 28.89
N GLY A 196 -25.52 -4.43 29.49
CA GLY A 196 -25.94 -5.38 30.49
C GLY A 196 -26.24 -6.77 29.90
N SER A 197 -26.47 -7.73 30.78
CA SER A 197 -26.76 -9.12 30.42
C SER A 197 -27.72 -9.71 31.44
N PRO A 198 -28.70 -10.55 31.03
CA PRO A 198 -29.54 -11.30 31.98
C PRO A 198 -28.75 -12.42 32.67
N ASN A 199 -27.60 -12.80 32.11
CA ASN A 199 -26.77 -13.85 32.67
C ASN A 199 -26.06 -13.37 33.94
N ARG A 200 -26.29 -14.11 35.03
CA ARG A 200 -25.66 -13.97 36.35
C ARG A 200 -24.97 -15.28 36.77
N GLY A 201 -24.30 -15.94 35.81
CA GLY A 201 -23.67 -17.25 35.98
C GLY A 201 -24.61 -18.44 35.73
N ILE A 202 -25.70 -18.22 34.97
CA ILE A 202 -26.76 -19.20 34.74
C ILE A 202 -26.34 -20.21 33.66
N PHE A 203 -25.51 -19.79 32.70
CA PHE A 203 -25.04 -20.65 31.61
C PHE A 203 -23.87 -21.55 32.02
N GLY A 204 -22.96 -21.05 32.86
CA GLY A 204 -21.70 -21.72 33.18
C GLY A 204 -20.72 -21.77 32.00
N GLY A 205 -19.43 -21.95 32.29
CA GLY A 205 -18.39 -22.04 31.26
C GLY A 205 -18.01 -20.71 30.61
N ASP A 206 -18.46 -19.58 31.16
CA ASP A 206 -18.35 -18.22 30.66
C ASP A 206 -17.35 -17.35 31.45
N GLY A 207 -16.43 -17.97 32.19
CA GLY A 207 -15.34 -17.27 32.88
C GLY A 207 -15.87 -16.24 33.89
N ALA A 208 -15.34 -15.01 33.84
CA ALA A 208 -15.77 -13.90 34.72
C ALA A 208 -16.92 -13.05 34.15
N TYR A 209 -17.56 -13.49 33.07
CA TYR A 209 -18.56 -12.69 32.36
C TYR A 209 -19.79 -12.37 33.21
N GLY A 210 -20.35 -13.37 33.89
CA GLY A 210 -21.54 -13.20 34.73
C GLY A 210 -21.29 -12.21 35.88
N GLU A 211 -20.14 -12.33 36.54
CA GLU A 211 -19.71 -11.44 37.62
C GLU A 211 -19.48 -10.00 37.12
N ALA A 212 -18.82 -9.84 35.97
CA ALA A 212 -18.57 -8.53 35.39
C ALA A 212 -19.89 -7.82 35.02
N LYS A 213 -20.84 -8.55 34.41
CA LYS A 213 -22.15 -7.99 34.06
C LYS A 213 -23.03 -7.71 35.28
N ALA A 214 -22.92 -8.51 36.34
CA ALA A 214 -23.58 -8.22 37.62
C ALA A 214 -23.02 -6.95 38.27
N ALA A 215 -21.71 -6.74 38.19
CA ALA A 215 -21.07 -5.57 38.77
C ALA A 215 -21.46 -4.24 38.07
N LEU A 216 -21.98 -4.28 36.84
CA LEU A 216 -22.56 -3.10 36.18
C LEU A 216 -23.78 -2.56 36.94
N ASP A 217 -24.54 -3.40 37.64
CA ASP A 217 -25.66 -2.95 38.48
C ASP A 217 -25.16 -2.04 39.62
N ALA A 218 -24.01 -2.39 40.21
CA ALA A 218 -23.36 -1.56 41.23
C ALA A 218 -22.84 -0.24 40.64
N MET A 219 -22.29 -0.27 39.41
CA MET A 219 -21.88 0.94 38.70
C MET A 219 -23.07 1.89 38.46
N ILE A 220 -24.25 1.37 38.09
CA ILE A 220 -25.48 2.15 37.97
C ILE A 220 -25.88 2.74 39.33
N ALA A 221 -25.83 1.96 40.41
CA ALA A 221 -26.14 2.45 41.75
C ALA A 221 -25.21 3.61 42.20
N LYS A 222 -23.92 3.58 41.80
CA LYS A 222 -22.96 4.65 42.10
C LYS A 222 -23.39 6.01 41.54
N TRP A 223 -24.15 6.06 40.45
CA TRP A 223 -24.64 7.32 39.86
C TRP A 223 -25.41 8.17 40.89
N GLY A 224 -26.20 7.52 41.74
CA GLY A 224 -26.95 8.20 42.81
C GLY A 224 -26.07 8.73 43.95
N SER A 225 -24.98 8.02 44.27
CA SER A 225 -24.11 8.32 45.42
C SER A 225 -22.89 9.18 45.11
N GLU A 226 -22.42 9.21 43.86
CA GLU A 226 -21.15 9.84 43.47
C GLU A 226 -21.35 11.04 42.51
N LYS A 227 -21.65 12.22 43.07
CA LYS A 227 -21.97 13.43 42.29
C LYS A 227 -20.81 14.03 41.51
N SER A 228 -19.56 13.71 41.87
CA SER A 228 -18.38 14.27 41.23
C SER A 228 -18.27 13.94 39.73
N TRP A 229 -18.86 12.84 39.28
CA TRP A 229 -18.91 12.47 37.86
C TRP A 229 -20.33 12.26 37.35
N SER A 230 -21.30 11.90 38.20
CA SER A 230 -22.63 11.51 37.75
C SER A 230 -23.48 12.68 37.22
N GLU A 231 -23.16 13.92 37.58
CA GLU A 231 -23.82 15.11 37.01
C GLU A 231 -23.52 15.31 35.53
N ARG A 232 -22.44 14.68 35.02
CA ARG A 232 -21.93 14.79 33.66
C ARG A 232 -22.22 13.57 32.80
N VAL A 233 -22.87 12.55 33.37
CA VAL A 233 -23.10 11.26 32.72
C VAL A 233 -24.56 10.87 32.87
N THR A 234 -25.17 10.37 31.82
CA THR A 234 -26.49 9.71 31.88
C THR A 234 -26.35 8.26 31.40
N PHE A 235 -27.22 7.37 31.89
CA PHE A 235 -27.12 5.95 31.60
C PHE A 235 -28.40 5.36 31.03
N VAL A 236 -28.21 4.49 30.05
CA VAL A 236 -29.14 3.41 29.73
C VAL A 236 -28.43 2.10 30.02
N HIS A 237 -28.95 1.33 30.98
CA HIS A 237 -28.51 -0.03 31.25
C HIS A 237 -29.34 -1.00 30.41
N ALA A 238 -28.81 -1.38 29.25
CA ALA A 238 -29.50 -2.28 28.33
C ALA A 238 -29.19 -3.73 28.68
N ILE A 239 -30.19 -4.48 29.15
CA ILE A 239 -30.07 -5.91 29.42
C ILE A 239 -30.23 -6.65 28.09
N ILE A 240 -29.10 -6.94 27.43
CA ILE A 240 -29.08 -7.45 26.06
C ILE A 240 -29.34 -8.97 26.06
N GLY A 241 -30.30 -9.41 25.25
CA GLY A 241 -30.62 -10.82 25.02
C GLY A 241 -29.68 -11.53 24.04
N TRP A 242 -30.14 -12.64 23.48
CA TRP A 242 -29.33 -13.43 22.56
C TRP A 242 -29.15 -12.74 21.21
N VAL A 243 -27.91 -12.42 20.83
CA VAL A 243 -27.59 -11.83 19.52
C VAL A 243 -26.77 -12.80 18.68
N ARG A 244 -27.37 -13.26 17.58
CA ARG A 244 -26.82 -14.28 16.68
C ARG A 244 -25.54 -13.81 16.00
N GLY A 245 -24.56 -14.71 15.88
CA GLY A 245 -23.38 -14.53 15.02
C GLY A 245 -22.33 -13.52 15.51
N THR A 246 -22.41 -13.07 16.76
CA THR A 246 -21.43 -12.14 17.35
C THR A 246 -20.10 -12.80 17.73
N GLY A 247 -20.07 -14.15 17.79
CA GLY A 247 -18.88 -14.93 18.14
C GLY A 247 -18.41 -14.81 19.60
N LEU A 248 -19.06 -13.99 20.43
CA LEU A 248 -18.71 -13.78 21.84
C LEU A 248 -18.99 -15.04 22.69
N MET A 249 -20.12 -15.70 22.42
CA MET A 249 -20.46 -17.03 22.92
C MET A 249 -20.68 -18.02 21.76
N GLY A 250 -19.86 -17.94 20.69
CA GLY A 250 -20.10 -18.68 19.44
C GLY A 250 -20.19 -20.21 19.59
N HIS A 251 -19.64 -20.77 20.69
CA HIS A 251 -19.81 -22.19 21.02
C HIS A 251 -21.28 -22.60 21.28
N ASN A 252 -22.12 -21.61 21.60
CA ASN A 252 -23.55 -21.76 21.84
C ASN A 252 -24.43 -21.34 20.65
N ASP A 253 -23.87 -20.85 19.53
CA ASP A 253 -24.67 -20.49 18.35
C ASP A 253 -25.58 -21.64 17.84
N PRO A 254 -25.19 -22.93 17.93
CA PRO A 254 -26.09 -24.04 17.60
C PRO A 254 -27.32 -24.18 18.50
N LEU A 255 -27.37 -23.50 19.65
CA LEU A 255 -28.52 -23.50 20.56
C LEU A 255 -29.61 -22.50 20.14
N VAL A 256 -29.36 -21.64 19.13
CA VAL A 256 -30.30 -20.60 18.70
C VAL A 256 -31.68 -21.19 18.38
N GLU A 257 -31.75 -22.25 17.58
CA GLU A 257 -33.04 -22.88 17.21
C GLU A 257 -33.76 -23.47 18.42
N ALA A 258 -33.02 -24.07 19.36
CA ALA A 258 -33.59 -24.66 20.56
C ALA A 258 -34.11 -23.61 21.55
N VAL A 259 -33.40 -22.48 21.65
CA VAL A 259 -33.80 -21.32 22.47
C VAL A 259 -35.03 -20.62 21.87
N GLU A 260 -35.09 -20.49 20.54
CA GLU A 260 -36.28 -19.97 19.84
C GLU A 260 -37.48 -20.90 19.97
N ALA A 261 -37.28 -22.23 19.87
CA ALA A 261 -38.32 -23.22 20.08
C ALA A 261 -38.89 -23.20 21.52
N ALA A 262 -38.07 -22.78 22.50
CA ALA A 262 -38.49 -22.56 23.87
C ALA A 262 -39.19 -21.21 24.12
N GLY A 263 -39.42 -20.41 23.07
CA GLY A 263 -40.18 -19.16 23.13
C GLY A 263 -39.35 -17.90 23.42
N VAL A 264 -38.02 -17.98 23.41
CA VAL A 264 -37.15 -16.81 23.54
C VAL A 264 -36.88 -16.20 22.17
N SER A 265 -37.12 -14.90 22.02
CA SER A 265 -36.79 -14.18 20.79
C SER A 265 -35.31 -13.84 20.73
N THR A 266 -34.65 -14.15 19.61
CA THR A 266 -33.26 -13.78 19.36
C THR A 266 -33.17 -12.58 18.42
N TRP A 267 -32.00 -11.95 18.39
CA TRP A 267 -31.75 -10.74 17.61
C TRP A 267 -30.61 -10.95 16.61
N SER A 268 -30.67 -10.26 15.48
CA SER A 268 -29.49 -9.95 14.69
C SER A 268 -28.76 -8.73 15.26
N THR A 269 -27.52 -8.51 14.84
CA THR A 269 -26.74 -7.32 15.24
C THR A 269 -27.39 -6.02 14.77
N ALA A 270 -28.02 -6.01 13.60
CA ALA A 270 -28.70 -4.85 13.05
C ALA A 270 -30.01 -4.52 13.79
N GLU A 271 -30.78 -5.53 14.21
CA GLU A 271 -31.97 -5.35 15.02
C GLU A 271 -31.60 -4.82 16.41
N MET A 272 -30.63 -5.46 17.09
CA MET A 272 -30.16 -4.99 18.40
C MET A 272 -29.61 -3.56 18.34
N ALA A 273 -28.84 -3.21 17.31
CA ALA A 273 -28.37 -1.83 17.13
C ALA A 273 -29.52 -0.83 16.99
N THR A 274 -30.63 -1.22 16.36
CA THR A 274 -31.84 -0.38 16.26
C THR A 274 -32.45 -0.14 17.63
N GLU A 275 -32.64 -1.21 18.41
CA GLU A 275 -33.25 -1.12 19.74
C GLU A 275 -32.39 -0.30 20.70
N LEU A 276 -31.06 -0.44 20.66
CA LEU A 276 -30.15 0.36 21.48
C LEU A 276 -30.23 1.86 21.14
N LEU A 277 -30.27 2.20 19.85
CA LEU A 277 -30.29 3.61 19.42
C LEU A 277 -31.62 4.32 19.70
N ARG A 278 -32.74 3.59 19.85
CA ARG A 278 -34.02 4.19 20.29
C ARG A 278 -33.91 4.90 21.63
N TRP A 279 -33.03 4.43 22.51
CA TRP A 279 -32.80 5.03 23.82
C TRP A 279 -31.76 6.17 23.79
N CYS A 280 -31.25 6.51 22.60
CA CYS A 280 -30.26 7.57 22.40
C CYS A 280 -30.86 8.82 21.76
N THR A 281 -32.18 8.94 21.58
CA THR A 281 -32.79 10.17 21.04
C THR A 281 -32.67 11.32 22.04
N PRO A 282 -32.64 12.60 21.59
CA PRO A 282 -32.54 13.76 22.48
C PRO A 282 -33.51 13.72 23.68
N ASP A 283 -34.80 13.46 23.42
CA ASP A 283 -35.84 13.39 24.47
C ASP A 283 -35.52 12.36 25.57
N PHE A 284 -34.94 11.22 25.19
CA PHE A 284 -34.55 10.18 26.15
C PHE A 284 -33.29 10.54 26.94
N ARG A 285 -32.33 11.23 26.30
CA ARG A 285 -31.12 11.69 27.00
C ARG A 285 -31.46 12.72 28.06
N ASP A 286 -32.38 13.63 27.76
CA ASP A 286 -32.89 14.62 28.71
C ASP A 286 -33.61 13.94 29.88
N ALA A 287 -34.49 12.97 29.60
CA ALA A 287 -35.19 12.20 30.64
C ALA A 287 -34.22 11.35 31.49
N ALA A 288 -33.17 10.78 30.91
CA ALA A 288 -32.13 10.05 31.63
C ALA A 288 -31.29 10.95 32.55
N GLY A 289 -31.46 12.28 32.47
CA GLY A 289 -30.91 13.24 33.40
C GLY A 289 -31.50 13.17 34.82
N ASP A 290 -32.72 12.65 34.96
CA ASP A 290 -33.40 12.45 36.26
C ASP A 290 -32.91 11.19 36.98
N GLY A 291 -32.38 10.21 36.23
CA GLY A 291 -31.79 8.99 36.77
C GLY A 291 -31.49 7.94 35.70
N PRO A 292 -30.66 6.93 36.01
CA PRO A 292 -30.36 5.82 35.10
C PRO A 292 -31.62 5.05 34.70
N VAL A 293 -31.71 4.67 33.42
CA VAL A 293 -32.83 3.88 32.90
C VAL A 293 -32.36 2.44 32.61
N THR A 294 -33.04 1.44 33.16
CA THR A 294 -32.77 0.02 32.82
C THR A 294 -33.80 -0.44 31.80
N VAL A 295 -33.34 -1.03 30.69
CA VAL A 295 -34.19 -1.51 29.60
C VAL A 295 -33.97 -2.99 29.36
N ASP A 296 -35.07 -3.73 29.22
CA ASP A 296 -35.05 -5.17 28.97
C ASP A 296 -35.10 -5.44 27.46
N LEU A 297 -33.98 -5.91 26.91
CA LEU A 297 -33.85 -6.35 25.51
C LEU A 297 -33.57 -7.85 25.43
N THR A 298 -33.99 -8.61 26.44
CA THR A 298 -33.66 -10.04 26.58
C THR A 298 -34.44 -10.94 25.64
N GLY A 299 -35.57 -10.48 25.11
CA GLY A 299 -36.46 -11.30 24.28
C GLY A 299 -37.13 -12.44 25.06
N GLY A 300 -37.26 -12.29 26.39
CA GLY A 300 -37.81 -13.34 27.28
C GLY A 300 -36.76 -14.28 27.87
N LEU A 301 -35.48 -14.15 27.48
CA LEU A 301 -34.39 -15.00 27.98
C LEU A 301 -34.19 -14.90 29.49
N GLY A 302 -34.40 -13.73 30.09
CA GLY A 302 -34.26 -13.54 31.54
C GLY A 302 -35.37 -14.20 32.38
N THR A 303 -36.50 -14.58 31.75
CA THR A 303 -37.69 -15.12 32.42
C THR A 303 -38.02 -16.55 32.00
N ALA A 304 -37.38 -17.07 30.96
CA ALA A 304 -37.59 -18.42 30.48
C ALA A 304 -36.93 -19.43 31.45
N ASP A 305 -37.69 -20.43 31.89
CA ASP A 305 -37.19 -21.55 32.70
C ASP A 305 -36.43 -22.54 31.80
N LEU A 306 -35.28 -22.09 31.31
CA LEU A 306 -34.43 -22.83 30.38
C LEU A 306 -33.19 -23.34 31.10
N ASP A 307 -33.09 -24.66 31.25
CA ASP A 307 -31.84 -25.31 31.60
C ASP A 307 -30.93 -25.36 30.36
N MET A 308 -30.15 -24.30 30.21
CA MET A 308 -29.21 -24.13 29.10
C MET A 308 -28.08 -25.16 29.12
N SER A 309 -27.76 -25.71 30.30
CA SER A 309 -26.79 -26.79 30.43
C SER A 309 -27.35 -28.12 29.92
N ALA A 310 -28.64 -28.37 30.14
CA ALA A 310 -29.36 -29.50 29.56
C ALA A 310 -29.51 -29.34 28.04
N LEU A 311 -29.87 -28.15 27.55
CA LEU A 311 -29.92 -27.85 26.10
C LEU A 311 -28.55 -28.00 25.42
N ALA A 312 -27.46 -27.66 26.12
CA ALA A 312 -26.09 -27.86 25.65
C ALA A 312 -25.63 -29.32 25.71
N ALA A 313 -26.19 -30.13 26.63
CA ALA A 313 -25.91 -31.56 26.77
C ALA A 313 -26.73 -32.43 25.79
N ASP A 314 -27.95 -32.00 25.44
CA ASP A 314 -28.83 -32.63 24.44
C ASP A 314 -28.46 -32.20 23.00
N ARG A 315 -27.32 -31.54 22.85
CA ARG A 315 -26.72 -31.15 21.58
C ARG A 315 -26.59 -32.42 20.72
N PRO A 316 -27.20 -32.46 19.52
CA PRO A 316 -26.81 -33.46 18.54
C PRO A 316 -25.31 -33.26 18.35
N ALA A 317 -24.51 -34.31 18.55
CA ALA A 317 -23.10 -34.25 18.18
C ALA A 317 -23.07 -33.86 16.70
N THR A 318 -22.77 -32.59 16.41
CA THR A 318 -22.36 -32.19 15.08
C THR A 318 -21.02 -32.88 14.89
N SER A 319 -21.07 -34.11 14.37
CA SER A 319 -19.90 -34.71 13.76
C SER A 319 -19.45 -33.68 12.74
N THR A 320 -18.27 -33.11 12.98
CA THR A 320 -17.47 -32.56 11.90
C THR A 320 -16.82 -33.73 11.18
N ASP A 321 -17.62 -34.74 10.84
CA ASP A 321 -17.37 -35.50 9.63
C ASP A 321 -17.79 -34.53 8.53
N VAL A 322 -16.89 -33.59 8.23
CA VAL A 322 -16.79 -33.12 6.87
C VAL A 322 -16.45 -34.41 6.13
N GLU A 323 -17.46 -35.08 5.58
CA GLU A 323 -17.22 -35.97 4.45
C GLU A 323 -16.49 -35.07 3.46
N GLU A 324 -15.16 -35.20 3.43
CA GLU A 324 -14.37 -34.77 2.30
C GLU A 324 -14.99 -35.53 1.14
N ASN A 325 -15.92 -34.85 0.47
CA ASN A 325 -16.50 -35.28 -0.78
C ASN A 325 -15.37 -35.14 -1.80
N THR A 326 -14.36 -35.99 -1.65
CA THR A 326 -13.36 -36.31 -2.66
C THR A 326 -14.16 -37.01 -3.73
N ALA A 327 -14.76 -36.20 -4.61
CA ALA A 327 -15.45 -36.72 -5.76
C ALA A 327 -14.47 -37.68 -6.46
N GLU A 328 -14.77 -38.98 -6.44
CA GLU A 328 -13.94 -39.96 -7.13
C GLU A 328 -13.84 -39.54 -8.60
N GLY A 329 -12.61 -39.26 -9.08
CA GLY A 329 -12.36 -38.84 -10.46
C GLY A 329 -12.15 -37.33 -10.69
N THR A 330 -11.70 -36.55 -9.71
CA THR A 330 -11.21 -35.18 -9.95
C THR A 330 -9.93 -35.18 -10.78
N ILE A 331 -9.79 -34.20 -11.68
CA ILE A 331 -8.59 -33.94 -12.48
C ILE A 331 -8.03 -32.59 -12.03
N ALA A 332 -6.71 -32.47 -11.90
CA ALA A 332 -6.07 -31.21 -11.55
C ALA A 332 -6.43 -30.11 -12.56
N ALA A 333 -6.71 -28.91 -12.05
CA ALA A 333 -6.93 -27.75 -12.91
C ALA A 333 -5.59 -27.28 -13.47
N LEU A 334 -5.46 -27.24 -14.79
CA LEU A 334 -4.30 -26.66 -15.46
C LEU A 334 -4.51 -25.15 -15.70
N PRO A 335 -3.43 -24.36 -15.81
CA PRO A 335 -3.51 -22.98 -16.27
C PRO A 335 -4.30 -22.87 -17.59
N SER A 336 -5.14 -21.84 -17.69
CA SER A 336 -5.96 -21.64 -18.90
C SER A 336 -5.08 -21.23 -20.09
N PRO A 337 -5.38 -21.72 -21.31
CA PRO A 337 -4.69 -21.25 -22.50
C PRO A 337 -5.00 -19.76 -22.76
N PRO A 338 -4.13 -19.03 -23.49
CA PRO A 338 -4.39 -17.63 -23.83
C PRO A 338 -5.75 -17.46 -24.52
N ALA A 339 -6.62 -16.60 -23.96
CA ALA A 339 -7.94 -16.32 -24.50
C ALA A 339 -8.00 -14.89 -25.07
N VAL A 340 -8.56 -14.75 -26.27
CA VAL A 340 -8.86 -13.45 -26.86
C VAL A 340 -10.23 -13.00 -26.35
N VAL A 341 -10.27 -11.88 -25.63
CA VAL A 341 -11.53 -11.28 -25.15
C VAL A 341 -12.22 -10.57 -26.32
N ALA A 342 -13.56 -10.60 -26.34
CA ALA A 342 -14.34 -9.90 -27.36
C ALA A 342 -14.08 -8.38 -27.30
N ASP A 343 -13.81 -7.79 -28.46
CA ASP A 343 -13.52 -6.37 -28.65
C ASP A 343 -14.84 -5.57 -28.77
N GLU A 344 -15.28 -4.94 -27.69
CA GLU A 344 -16.40 -3.99 -27.71
C GLU A 344 -15.91 -2.64 -28.27
N ARG A 345 -15.96 -2.49 -29.60
CA ARG A 345 -15.56 -1.24 -30.26
C ARG A 345 -16.63 -0.15 -30.08
N PRO A 346 -16.27 1.03 -29.56
CA PRO A 346 -17.21 2.14 -29.59
C PRO A 346 -17.51 2.54 -31.04
N GLU A 347 -18.75 2.96 -31.31
CA GLU A 347 -19.10 3.52 -32.62
C GLU A 347 -18.75 5.02 -32.64
N TRP A 348 -17.97 5.45 -33.62
CA TRP A 348 -17.69 6.86 -33.91
C TRP A 348 -18.05 7.16 -35.38
N GLY A 349 -18.10 8.45 -35.73
CA GLY A 349 -18.41 8.90 -37.09
C GLY A 349 -17.30 8.57 -38.11
N GLU A 350 -17.42 9.11 -39.32
CA GLU A 350 -16.37 8.95 -40.34
C GLU A 350 -15.05 9.61 -39.90
N VAL A 351 -13.94 8.86 -39.99
CA VAL A 351 -12.58 9.39 -39.74
C VAL A 351 -11.98 9.83 -41.06
N THR A 352 -11.76 11.14 -41.22
CA THR A 352 -11.27 11.74 -42.46
C THR A 352 -9.76 11.97 -42.48
N GLN A 353 -9.06 11.66 -41.39
CA GLN A 353 -7.61 11.87 -41.30
C GLN A 353 -6.88 10.78 -42.09
N ASP A 354 -5.90 11.17 -42.89
CA ASP A 354 -5.05 10.23 -43.64
C ASP A 354 -4.11 9.47 -42.69
N LEU A 355 -3.84 8.20 -43.01
CA LEU A 355 -2.99 7.33 -42.19
C LEU A 355 -1.53 7.83 -42.11
N GLU A 356 -1.04 8.51 -43.15
CA GLU A 356 0.29 9.13 -43.17
C GLU A 356 0.41 10.26 -42.13
N ASP A 357 -0.71 10.86 -41.75
CA ASP A 357 -0.82 11.89 -40.72
C ASP A 357 -1.23 11.32 -39.36
N MET A 358 -1.23 9.99 -39.18
CA MET A 358 -1.48 9.37 -37.90
C MET A 358 -0.18 8.84 -37.31
N VAL A 359 -0.01 9.03 -36.00
CA VAL A 359 1.03 8.37 -35.21
C VAL A 359 0.34 7.39 -34.30
N VAL A 360 0.74 6.13 -34.35
CA VAL A 360 0.13 5.04 -33.60
C VAL A 360 1.15 4.36 -32.70
N ILE A 361 0.71 3.88 -31.55
CA ILE A 361 1.47 2.97 -30.70
C ILE A 361 1.19 1.57 -31.19
N VAL A 362 2.24 0.89 -31.67
CA VAL A 362 2.13 -0.48 -32.19
C VAL A 362 2.71 -1.54 -31.26
N GLY A 363 3.33 -1.11 -30.16
CA GLY A 363 3.90 -2.01 -29.18
C GLY A 363 4.32 -1.29 -27.91
N ALA A 364 4.32 -2.04 -26.81
CA ALA A 364 4.78 -1.58 -25.52
C ALA A 364 5.37 -2.75 -24.72
N GLY A 365 6.43 -2.48 -23.97
CA GLY A 365 7.06 -3.41 -23.04
C GLY A 365 7.63 -2.65 -21.85
N GLU A 366 7.68 -3.28 -20.68
CA GLU A 366 8.21 -2.68 -19.46
C GLU A 366 9.00 -3.70 -18.66
N VAL A 367 9.95 -3.20 -17.88
CA VAL A 367 10.61 -3.94 -16.81
C VAL A 367 10.55 -3.05 -15.59
N GLY A 368 9.75 -3.45 -14.60
CA GLY A 368 9.50 -2.67 -13.39
C GLY A 368 9.34 -3.53 -12.15
N PRO A 369 8.86 -2.98 -11.03
CA PRO A 369 8.80 -3.71 -9.76
C PRO A 369 7.94 -4.97 -9.77
N TYR A 370 6.99 -5.07 -10.71
CA TYR A 370 6.15 -6.25 -10.91
C TYR A 370 6.58 -7.10 -12.11
N GLY A 371 7.79 -6.93 -12.64
CA GLY A 371 8.26 -7.63 -13.83
C GLY A 371 7.80 -6.93 -15.11
N SER A 372 7.04 -7.63 -15.95
CA SER A 372 6.54 -7.14 -17.23
C SER A 372 5.23 -6.37 -17.11
N ALA A 373 4.76 -5.83 -18.23
CA ALA A 373 3.48 -5.12 -18.32
C ALA A 373 2.29 -6.02 -18.02
N ARG A 374 2.40 -7.31 -18.32
CA ARG A 374 1.34 -8.31 -18.12
C ARG A 374 1.09 -8.52 -16.63
N THR A 375 2.15 -8.90 -15.90
CA THR A 375 2.10 -9.19 -14.47
C THR A 375 1.79 -7.94 -13.66
N ARG A 376 2.33 -6.77 -14.04
CA ARG A 376 1.98 -5.49 -13.44
C ARG A 376 0.50 -5.16 -13.63
N PHE A 377 -0.05 -5.32 -14.84
CA PHE A 377 -1.45 -5.01 -15.12
C PHE A 377 -2.43 -5.95 -14.38
N GLU A 378 -2.10 -7.23 -14.21
CA GLU A 378 -2.89 -8.16 -13.39
C GLU A 378 -2.99 -7.69 -11.94
N VAL A 379 -1.85 -7.35 -11.32
CA VAL A 379 -1.83 -6.87 -9.93
C VAL A 379 -2.49 -5.50 -9.80
N GLU A 380 -2.31 -4.61 -10.77
CA GLU A 380 -2.93 -3.28 -10.77
C GLU A 380 -4.46 -3.34 -10.83
N THR A 381 -5.01 -4.27 -11.61
CA THR A 381 -6.46 -4.35 -11.86
C THR A 381 -7.19 -5.29 -10.92
N SER A 382 -6.60 -6.42 -10.55
CA SER A 382 -7.23 -7.44 -9.73
C SER A 382 -6.68 -7.50 -8.30
N GLY A 383 -5.44 -7.02 -8.07
CA GLY A 383 -4.73 -7.16 -6.81
C GLY A 383 -4.02 -8.53 -6.64
N GLU A 384 -4.19 -9.44 -7.60
CA GLU A 384 -3.70 -10.82 -7.54
C GLU A 384 -2.99 -11.17 -8.86
N LEU A 385 -2.10 -12.18 -8.81
CA LEU A 385 -1.46 -12.75 -9.99
C LEU A 385 -2.26 -13.95 -10.48
N SER A 386 -2.38 -14.09 -11.79
CA SER A 386 -2.86 -15.34 -12.40
C SER A 386 -1.80 -16.43 -12.30
N ALA A 387 -2.19 -17.69 -12.54
CA ALA A 387 -1.22 -18.79 -12.63
C ALA A 387 -0.13 -18.52 -13.69
N ALA A 388 -0.51 -17.90 -14.82
CA ALA A 388 0.46 -17.49 -15.85
C ALA A 388 1.39 -16.39 -15.34
N GLY A 389 0.87 -15.41 -14.61
CA GLY A 389 1.68 -14.36 -13.98
C GLY A 389 2.68 -14.91 -12.96
N VAL A 390 2.28 -15.92 -12.17
CA VAL A 390 3.19 -16.61 -11.24
C VAL A 390 4.28 -17.37 -12.01
N VAL A 391 3.94 -18.11 -13.06
CA VAL A 391 4.93 -18.82 -13.91
C VAL A 391 5.93 -17.83 -14.52
N GLU A 392 5.45 -16.72 -15.10
CA GLU A 392 6.30 -15.70 -15.73
C GLU A 392 7.31 -15.11 -14.73
N LEU A 393 6.85 -14.76 -13.53
CA LEU A 393 7.73 -14.20 -12.49
C LEU A 393 8.64 -15.26 -11.88
N ALA A 394 8.17 -16.48 -11.67
CA ALA A 394 9.00 -17.57 -11.17
C ALA A 394 10.14 -17.88 -12.16
N TRP A 395 9.84 -17.90 -13.46
CA TRP A 395 10.84 -18.10 -14.51
C TRP A 395 11.84 -16.94 -14.57
N SER A 396 11.34 -15.71 -14.68
CA SER A 396 12.21 -14.53 -14.82
C SER A 396 13.04 -14.21 -13.58
N THR A 397 12.66 -14.72 -12.41
CA THR A 397 13.42 -14.62 -11.15
C THR A 397 14.24 -15.86 -10.80
N GLY A 398 14.33 -16.82 -11.73
CA GLY A 398 15.18 -18.00 -11.62
C GLY A 398 14.69 -19.07 -10.63
N LEU A 399 13.42 -19.02 -10.19
CA LEU A 399 12.82 -20.07 -9.34
C LEU A 399 12.56 -21.36 -10.09
N ILE A 400 12.16 -21.23 -11.36
CA ILE A 400 11.93 -22.35 -12.27
C ILE A 400 12.68 -22.13 -13.58
N THR A 401 13.04 -23.22 -14.23
CA THR A 401 13.64 -23.23 -15.56
C THR A 401 13.02 -24.33 -16.41
N TRP A 402 13.20 -24.25 -17.73
CA TRP A 402 12.73 -25.27 -18.65
C TRP A 402 13.89 -26.19 -19.05
N GLU A 403 13.69 -27.50 -18.92
CA GLU A 403 14.65 -28.51 -19.37
C GLU A 403 14.02 -29.47 -20.37
N ASP A 404 14.70 -29.72 -21.49
CA ASP A 404 14.24 -30.70 -22.51
C ASP A 404 14.64 -32.15 -22.17
N SER A 405 15.60 -32.35 -21.28
CA SER A 405 16.18 -33.64 -20.93
C SER A 405 16.31 -33.77 -19.41
N PRO A 406 15.91 -34.89 -18.78
CA PRO A 406 15.49 -36.16 -19.40
C PRO A 406 14.03 -36.17 -19.91
N ARG A 407 13.21 -35.20 -19.51
CA ARG A 407 11.83 -35.00 -19.99
C ARG A 407 11.56 -33.51 -20.06
N ALA A 408 11.03 -33.07 -21.20
CA ALA A 408 10.56 -31.70 -21.41
C ALA A 408 9.57 -31.28 -20.32
N GLY A 409 9.90 -30.22 -19.58
CA GLY A 409 9.05 -29.66 -18.54
C GLY A 409 9.74 -28.60 -17.69
N TRP A 410 8.96 -28.00 -16.80
CA TRP A 410 9.48 -27.10 -15.78
C TRP A 410 10.24 -27.88 -14.70
N THR A 411 11.38 -27.36 -14.29
CA THR A 411 12.15 -27.85 -13.16
C THR A 411 12.36 -26.71 -12.16
N VAL A 412 12.47 -27.05 -10.89
CA VAL A 412 12.87 -26.11 -9.85
C VAL A 412 14.37 -25.88 -9.96
N THR A 413 14.79 -24.65 -10.22
CA THR A 413 16.19 -24.34 -10.56
C THR A 413 17.17 -24.77 -9.47
N GLU A 414 16.80 -24.63 -8.20
CA GLU A 414 17.67 -24.98 -7.07
C GLU A 414 17.89 -26.50 -6.93
N THR A 415 16.84 -27.30 -7.11
CA THR A 415 16.89 -28.75 -6.85
C THR A 415 17.07 -29.60 -8.11
N GLY A 416 16.76 -29.04 -9.28
CA GLY A 416 16.66 -29.77 -10.55
C GLY A 416 15.46 -30.72 -10.61
N GLU A 417 14.54 -30.66 -9.64
CA GLU A 417 13.38 -31.55 -9.60
C GLU A 417 12.29 -31.05 -10.56
N PRO A 418 11.66 -31.95 -11.34
CA PRO A 418 10.50 -31.59 -12.16
C PRO A 418 9.34 -31.06 -11.33
N ILE A 419 8.61 -30.08 -11.88
CA ILE A 419 7.38 -29.55 -11.30
C ILE A 419 6.27 -29.50 -12.36
N ASP A 420 5.08 -29.98 -12.00
CA ASP A 420 3.90 -29.92 -12.86
C ASP A 420 3.31 -28.50 -12.87
N GLU A 421 2.78 -28.06 -14.02
CA GLU A 421 2.25 -26.70 -14.18
C GLU A 421 1.14 -26.35 -13.18
N ALA A 422 0.34 -27.34 -12.78
CA ALA A 422 -0.73 -27.17 -11.79
C ALA A 422 -0.21 -26.74 -10.41
N ASP A 423 1.02 -27.14 -10.06
CA ASP A 423 1.57 -26.98 -8.72
C ASP A 423 2.42 -25.71 -8.58
N ILE A 424 2.81 -25.07 -9.69
CA ILE A 424 3.70 -23.89 -9.69
C ILE A 424 3.04 -22.74 -8.92
N ALA A 425 1.77 -22.46 -9.17
CA ALA A 425 1.07 -21.34 -8.55
C ALA A 425 0.93 -21.51 -7.03
N GLU A 426 0.58 -22.72 -6.58
CA GLU A 426 0.47 -23.04 -5.15
C GLU A 426 1.83 -23.02 -4.46
N ARG A 427 2.87 -23.58 -5.11
CA ARG A 427 4.21 -23.66 -4.54
C ARG A 427 4.93 -22.32 -4.45
N PHE A 428 4.86 -21.51 -5.50
CA PHE A 428 5.69 -20.30 -5.64
C PHE A 428 4.90 -18.99 -5.55
N GLY A 429 3.57 -19.01 -5.47
CA GLY A 429 2.74 -17.79 -5.47
C GLY A 429 3.11 -16.81 -4.36
N GLU A 430 3.25 -17.28 -3.12
CA GLU A 430 3.65 -16.41 -1.99
C GLU A 430 5.08 -15.89 -2.12
N GLU A 431 6.01 -16.74 -2.57
CA GLU A 431 7.41 -16.38 -2.74
C GLU A 431 7.59 -15.33 -3.85
N VAL A 432 6.94 -15.51 -4.99
CA VAL A 432 6.89 -14.52 -6.08
C VAL A 432 6.34 -13.20 -5.56
N LEU A 433 5.20 -13.22 -4.85
CA LEU A 433 4.61 -12.00 -4.30
C LEU A 433 5.50 -11.31 -3.26
N ALA A 434 6.39 -12.01 -2.57
CA ALA A 434 7.36 -11.43 -1.65
C ALA A 434 8.54 -10.76 -2.39
N ARG A 435 8.87 -11.22 -3.59
CA ARG A 435 9.99 -10.75 -4.42
C ARG A 435 9.65 -9.56 -5.32
N VAL A 436 8.38 -9.15 -5.41
CA VAL A 436 7.91 -8.09 -6.33
C VAL A 436 7.29 -6.90 -5.60
N GLY A 437 7.11 -5.79 -6.32
CA GLY A 437 6.44 -4.58 -5.85
C GLY A 437 7.28 -3.71 -4.91
N VAL A 438 6.61 -2.78 -4.25
CA VAL A 438 7.21 -1.89 -3.24
C VAL A 438 7.50 -2.70 -1.98
N ARG A 439 8.78 -2.74 -1.59
CA ARG A 439 9.26 -3.53 -0.45
C ARG A 439 10.53 -2.92 0.12
N ARG A 440 10.98 -3.44 1.26
CA ARG A 440 12.28 -3.09 1.82
C ARG A 440 13.40 -3.32 0.81
N TYR A 441 14.38 -2.42 0.76
CA TYR A 441 15.57 -2.59 -0.08
C TYR A 441 16.27 -3.90 0.26
N ALA A 442 16.43 -4.75 -0.75
CA ALA A 442 17.22 -5.95 -0.66
C ALA A 442 18.71 -5.59 -0.78
N ASP A 443 19.57 -6.48 -0.32
CA ASP A 443 21.00 -6.34 -0.57
C ASP A 443 21.26 -6.46 -2.07
N ASP A 444 22.04 -5.52 -2.59
CA ASP A 444 22.37 -5.40 -4.00
C ASP A 444 23.87 -5.13 -4.14
N ALA A 445 24.61 -6.18 -4.52
CA ALA A 445 26.05 -6.07 -4.69
C ALA A 445 26.46 -5.17 -5.85
N GLY A 446 25.64 -5.08 -6.90
CA GLY A 446 25.91 -4.20 -8.05
C GLY A 446 25.76 -2.72 -7.72
N ALA A 447 24.84 -2.40 -6.80
CA ALA A 447 24.66 -1.03 -6.28
C ALA A 447 25.46 -0.75 -5.00
N GLU A 448 26.24 -1.72 -4.50
CA GLU A 448 26.87 -1.72 -3.17
C GLU A 448 25.93 -1.32 -2.01
N MET A 449 24.67 -1.70 -2.13
CA MET A 449 23.61 -1.44 -1.14
C MET A 449 23.47 -2.65 -0.23
N PHE A 450 23.77 -2.49 1.05
CA PHE A 450 23.74 -3.58 2.02
C PHE A 450 23.13 -3.13 3.34
N ALA A 451 22.25 -3.96 3.90
CA ALA A 451 21.66 -3.82 5.23
C ALA A 451 20.97 -2.46 5.50
N GLY A 452 20.56 -1.74 4.45
CA GLY A 452 19.98 -0.39 4.59
C GLY A 452 20.97 0.63 5.17
N GLU A 453 22.27 0.46 4.91
CA GLU A 453 23.34 1.35 5.37
C GLU A 453 24.07 1.99 4.19
N ALA A 454 24.66 3.16 4.43
CA ALA A 454 25.55 3.83 3.49
C ALA A 454 26.96 4.03 4.08
N PRO A 455 28.02 3.86 3.27
CA PRO A 455 29.38 4.16 3.70
C PRO A 455 29.61 5.67 3.79
N LEU A 456 30.35 6.11 4.82
CA LEU A 456 30.75 7.50 4.99
C LEU A 456 32.21 7.57 5.46
N LEU A 457 33.01 8.43 4.83
CA LEU A 457 34.39 8.69 5.25
C LEU A 457 34.44 9.90 6.18
N THR A 458 34.84 9.68 7.44
CA THR A 458 35.03 10.77 8.42
C THR A 458 36.50 11.15 8.54
N SER A 459 36.76 12.44 8.71
CA SER A 459 38.10 12.96 9.01
C SER A 459 38.49 12.66 10.45
N VAL A 460 39.69 12.12 10.65
CA VAL A 460 40.35 11.96 11.95
C VAL A 460 41.80 12.37 11.79
N PHE A 461 42.41 12.95 12.82
CA PHE A 461 43.82 13.32 12.80
C PHE A 461 44.65 12.27 13.53
N LEU A 462 45.78 11.88 12.96
CA LEU A 462 46.68 10.90 13.58
C LEU A 462 47.17 11.40 14.95
N PRO A 463 46.99 10.63 16.04
CA PRO A 463 47.48 11.03 17.35
C PRO A 463 49.00 10.87 17.48
N GLU A 464 49.56 9.94 16.71
CA GLU A 464 50.98 9.57 16.70
C GLU A 464 51.42 9.30 15.25
N ASP A 465 52.73 9.30 15.00
CA ASP A 465 53.29 9.00 13.68
C ASP A 465 52.88 7.58 13.22
N LEU A 466 52.35 7.47 12.00
CA LEU A 466 51.98 6.20 11.36
C LEU A 466 53.01 5.83 10.31
N THR A 467 53.69 4.71 10.51
CA THR A 467 54.72 4.20 9.59
C THR A 467 54.25 2.93 8.90
N PHE A 468 54.38 2.86 7.58
CA PHE A 468 54.04 1.69 6.78
C PHE A 468 54.99 1.50 5.59
N VAL A 469 55.05 0.28 5.07
CA VAL A 469 55.88 -0.10 3.91
C VAL A 469 55.08 0.05 2.63
N VAL A 470 55.71 0.47 1.54
CA VAL A 470 55.14 0.56 0.20
C VAL A 470 55.96 -0.24 -0.81
N ASP A 471 55.35 -0.65 -1.91
CA ASP A 471 55.95 -1.63 -2.83
C ASP A 471 57.18 -1.10 -3.59
N ASP A 472 57.20 0.19 -3.92
CA ASP A 472 58.25 0.80 -4.73
C ASP A 472 58.48 2.29 -4.43
N GLU A 473 59.54 2.83 -5.04
CA GLU A 473 59.93 4.24 -4.91
C GLU A 473 58.84 5.19 -5.43
N ALA A 474 58.12 4.80 -6.49
CA ALA A 474 57.14 5.66 -7.11
C ALA A 474 55.95 5.88 -6.18
N GLN A 475 55.46 4.83 -5.52
CA GLN A 475 54.43 4.94 -4.47
C GLN A 475 54.93 5.79 -3.30
N ALA A 476 56.16 5.56 -2.82
CA ALA A 476 56.73 6.31 -1.70
C ALA A 476 56.80 7.82 -2.00
N ARG A 477 57.25 8.18 -3.21
CA ARG A 477 57.28 9.56 -3.70
C ARG A 477 55.88 10.15 -3.85
N ALA A 478 54.90 9.37 -4.34
CA ALA A 478 53.53 9.84 -4.47
C ALA A 478 52.92 10.27 -3.12
N TYR A 479 53.17 9.51 -2.05
CA TYR A 479 52.74 9.89 -0.69
C TYR A 479 53.43 11.17 -0.19
N LEU A 480 54.73 11.32 -0.46
CA LEU A 480 55.49 12.51 -0.10
C LEU A 480 55.03 13.74 -0.88
N GLU A 481 54.74 13.60 -2.17
CA GLU A 481 54.25 14.68 -3.02
C GLU A 481 52.83 15.13 -2.64
N ALA A 482 51.97 14.19 -2.21
CA ALA A 482 50.61 14.50 -1.78
C ALA A 482 50.53 15.35 -0.50
N ASP A 483 51.48 15.19 0.42
CA ASP A 483 51.61 16.01 1.64
C ASP A 483 53.06 16.04 2.14
N PRO A 484 53.88 16.95 1.57
CA PRO A 484 55.31 17.01 1.86
C PRO A 484 55.64 17.48 3.28
N GLU A 485 54.72 18.20 3.92
CA GLU A 485 54.94 18.81 5.25
C GLU A 485 54.83 17.77 6.36
N ASN A 486 53.95 16.77 6.19
CA ASN A 486 53.67 15.76 7.21
C ASN A 486 54.07 14.33 6.80
N THR A 487 54.84 14.15 5.71
CA THR A 487 55.31 12.84 5.26
C THR A 487 56.83 12.76 5.24
N VAL A 488 57.38 11.63 5.69
CA VAL A 488 58.80 11.30 5.58
C VAL A 488 58.93 9.96 4.87
N VAL A 489 59.87 9.86 3.93
CA VAL A 489 60.18 8.63 3.20
C VAL A 489 61.59 8.17 3.55
N THR A 490 61.74 6.92 3.95
CA THR A 490 63.02 6.29 4.34
C THR A 490 63.12 4.87 3.78
N HIS A 491 64.26 4.20 3.98
CA HIS A 491 64.38 2.76 3.81
C HIS A 491 64.47 2.06 5.16
N ASP A 492 63.90 0.86 5.26
CA ASP A 492 64.11 0.00 6.42
C ASP A 492 65.46 -0.76 6.34
N ALA A 493 65.71 -1.64 7.30
CA ALA A 493 66.92 -2.48 7.34
C ALA A 493 66.99 -3.52 6.21
N SER A 494 65.85 -3.84 5.59
CA SER A 494 65.70 -4.80 4.48
C SER A 494 65.87 -4.11 3.12
N GLY A 495 65.83 -2.77 3.08
CA GLY A 495 65.89 -1.95 1.88
C GLY A 495 64.52 -1.56 1.33
N ASP A 496 63.43 -1.93 2.01
CA ASP A 496 62.06 -1.63 1.60
C ASP A 496 61.74 -0.15 1.80
N TRP A 497 60.88 0.41 0.95
CA TRP A 497 60.46 1.81 1.04
C TRP A 497 59.46 1.99 2.17
N VAL A 498 59.75 2.91 3.08
CA VAL A 498 58.95 3.18 4.28
C VAL A 498 58.44 4.61 4.24
N VAL A 499 57.13 4.77 4.41
CA VAL A 499 56.43 6.06 4.51
C VAL A 499 55.99 6.26 5.96
N THR A 500 56.37 7.39 6.54
CA THR A 500 55.90 7.85 7.85
C THR A 500 55.04 9.10 7.68
N ARG A 501 53.76 8.99 8.05
CA ARG A 501 52.81 10.11 8.15
C ARG A 501 52.84 10.62 9.59
N ARG A 502 53.13 11.90 9.81
CA ARG A 502 53.32 12.47 11.15
C ARG A 502 52.01 12.60 11.93
N ALA A 503 52.11 12.64 13.25
CA ALA A 503 51.02 13.05 14.13
C ALA A 503 50.43 14.40 13.67
N GLY A 504 49.11 14.53 13.71
CA GLY A 504 48.38 15.69 13.19
C GLY A 504 48.01 15.60 11.71
N THR A 505 48.42 14.56 11.00
CA THR A 505 47.97 14.31 9.61
C THR A 505 46.50 13.90 9.57
N GLU A 506 45.70 14.51 8.69
CA GLU A 506 44.32 14.07 8.44
C GLU A 506 44.30 12.73 7.71
N ILE A 507 43.51 11.78 8.21
CA ILE A 507 43.16 10.54 7.54
C ILE A 507 41.63 10.41 7.44
N ARG A 508 41.19 9.63 6.45
CA ARG A 508 39.78 9.30 6.25
C ARG A 508 39.53 7.88 6.76
N VAL A 509 38.64 7.74 7.74
CA VAL A 509 38.24 6.42 8.27
C VAL A 509 36.79 6.12 7.90
N PRO A 510 36.49 4.91 7.40
CA PRO A 510 35.12 4.54 7.05
C PRO A 510 34.26 4.33 8.31
N ARG A 511 33.03 4.82 8.26
CA ARG A 511 31.94 4.48 9.16
C ARG A 511 30.68 4.19 8.35
N ARG A 512 29.69 3.56 8.97
CA ARG A 512 28.36 3.33 8.36
C ARG A 512 27.32 4.25 8.97
N THR A 513 26.32 4.62 8.16
CA THR A 513 25.14 5.34 8.62
C THR A 513 23.89 4.62 8.13
N THR A 514 22.88 4.50 8.98
CA THR A 514 21.60 3.91 8.61
C THR A 514 20.85 4.85 7.66
N LEU A 515 20.28 4.30 6.60
CA LEU A 515 19.40 5.01 5.69
C LEU A 515 18.05 5.28 6.39
N THR A 516 17.52 6.48 6.19
CA THR A 516 16.16 6.84 6.64
C THR A 516 15.08 6.35 5.69
N ARG A 517 15.47 6.03 4.44
CA ARG A 517 14.62 5.54 3.35
C ARG A 517 15.06 4.12 3.06
N VAL A 518 14.27 3.15 3.54
CA VAL A 518 14.60 1.72 3.43
C VAL A 518 13.62 0.94 2.57
N VAL A 519 12.66 1.61 1.94
CA VAL A 519 11.59 1.00 1.11
C VAL A 519 11.57 1.66 -0.26
N GLY A 520 11.47 0.84 -1.31
CA GLY A 520 11.38 1.29 -2.70
C GLY A 520 10.80 0.23 -3.65
N GLY A 521 10.49 0.65 -4.88
CA GLY A 521 10.04 -0.22 -5.96
C GLY A 521 11.22 -0.82 -6.71
N GLN A 522 11.68 -1.99 -6.30
CA GLN A 522 12.82 -2.68 -6.94
C GLN A 522 12.33 -3.64 -8.01
N ILE A 523 13.11 -3.81 -9.09
CA ILE A 523 12.97 -4.94 -10.03
C ILE A 523 12.86 -6.25 -9.21
N PRO A 524 12.06 -7.24 -9.65
CA PRO A 524 11.89 -8.50 -8.93
C PRO A 524 13.22 -9.10 -8.45
N THR A 525 13.26 -9.51 -7.18
CA THR A 525 14.48 -10.09 -6.62
C THR A 525 14.83 -11.39 -7.35
N GLY A 526 16.05 -11.47 -7.87
CA GLY A 526 16.51 -12.60 -8.70
C GLY A 526 16.24 -12.44 -10.19
N PHE A 527 15.72 -11.28 -10.64
CA PHE A 527 15.51 -11.01 -12.07
C PHE A 527 16.80 -11.20 -12.87
N ASP A 528 16.75 -12.09 -13.86
CA ASP A 528 17.90 -12.44 -14.69
C ASP A 528 17.67 -12.02 -16.15
N PRO A 529 18.37 -10.98 -16.66
CA PRO A 529 18.26 -10.58 -18.07
C PRO A 529 18.78 -11.67 -19.03
N THR A 530 19.60 -12.62 -18.58
CA THR A 530 20.11 -13.70 -19.43
C THR A 530 19.06 -14.78 -19.69
N ALA A 531 18.06 -14.92 -18.81
CA ALA A 531 16.88 -15.76 -19.07
C ALA A 531 16.11 -15.30 -20.32
N TRP A 532 16.16 -14.01 -20.64
CA TRP A 532 15.57 -13.41 -21.84
C TRP A 532 16.44 -13.56 -23.09
N GLY A 533 17.60 -14.22 -22.98
CA GLY A 533 18.52 -14.47 -24.09
C GLY A 533 19.62 -13.43 -24.28
N ILE A 534 19.77 -12.47 -23.35
CA ILE A 534 20.92 -11.55 -23.37
C ILE A 534 22.19 -12.35 -23.01
N PRO A 535 23.24 -12.34 -23.87
CA PRO A 535 24.48 -13.05 -23.57
C PRO A 535 25.12 -12.58 -22.26
N ALA A 536 25.65 -13.51 -21.46
CA ALA A 536 26.19 -13.21 -20.13
C ALA A 536 27.40 -12.25 -20.15
N ASP A 537 28.23 -12.31 -21.19
CA ASP A 537 29.32 -11.37 -21.42
C ASP A 537 28.80 -9.96 -21.72
N MET A 538 27.71 -9.86 -22.48
CA MET A 538 27.06 -8.59 -22.75
C MET A 538 26.39 -8.01 -21.49
N ALA A 539 25.66 -8.84 -20.74
CA ALA A 539 24.98 -8.44 -19.51
C ALA A 539 25.93 -7.97 -18.41
N SER A 540 27.14 -8.56 -18.34
CA SER A 540 28.18 -8.15 -17.38
C SER A 540 29.00 -6.93 -17.84
N GLY A 541 29.04 -6.65 -19.14
CA GLY A 541 29.78 -5.52 -19.71
C GLY A 541 28.98 -4.21 -19.76
N MET A 542 27.65 -4.27 -19.84
CA MET A 542 26.78 -3.09 -19.88
C MET A 542 26.30 -2.66 -18.49
N ASP A 543 25.83 -1.42 -18.37
CA ASP A 543 25.06 -1.03 -17.19
C ASP A 543 23.72 -1.77 -17.12
N ARG A 544 23.29 -2.17 -15.92
CA ARG A 544 22.04 -2.93 -15.72
C ARG A 544 20.80 -2.21 -16.26
N VAL A 545 20.79 -0.87 -16.27
CA VAL A 545 19.68 -0.11 -16.86
C VAL A 545 19.59 -0.33 -18.38
N ALA A 546 20.71 -0.54 -19.06
CA ALA A 546 20.75 -0.92 -20.47
C ALA A 546 20.22 -2.34 -20.70
N ALA A 547 20.49 -3.26 -19.78
CA ALA A 547 19.94 -4.61 -19.84
C ALA A 547 18.42 -4.60 -19.70
N TRP A 548 17.87 -3.83 -18.75
CA TRP A 548 16.42 -3.68 -18.60
C TRP A 548 15.77 -3.01 -19.81
N ASN A 549 16.41 -1.98 -20.38
CA ASN A 549 15.94 -1.33 -21.61
C ASN A 549 15.90 -2.31 -22.80
N LEU A 550 16.93 -3.15 -22.93
CA LEU A 550 17.00 -4.17 -23.96
C LEU A 550 15.89 -5.22 -23.79
N VAL A 551 15.69 -5.73 -22.57
CA VAL A 551 14.60 -6.68 -22.28
C VAL A 551 13.23 -6.06 -22.59
N ALA A 552 12.94 -4.86 -22.09
CA ALA A 552 11.68 -4.19 -22.35
C ALA A 552 11.44 -3.94 -23.85
N THR A 553 12.50 -3.65 -24.60
CA THR A 553 12.40 -3.48 -26.06
C THR A 553 12.12 -4.81 -26.76
N VAL A 554 12.81 -5.89 -26.39
CA VAL A 554 12.53 -7.24 -26.90
C VAL A 554 11.08 -7.64 -26.60
N ASP A 555 10.62 -7.43 -25.37
CA ASP A 555 9.24 -7.71 -24.96
C ASP A 555 8.23 -6.88 -25.77
N ALA A 556 8.53 -5.61 -26.05
CA ALA A 556 7.66 -4.74 -26.86
C ALA A 556 7.50 -5.26 -28.31
N PHE A 557 8.57 -5.73 -28.95
CA PHE A 557 8.51 -6.31 -30.30
C PHE A 557 7.77 -7.66 -30.30
N ILE A 558 8.15 -8.57 -29.40
CA ILE A 558 7.56 -9.92 -29.31
C ILE A 558 6.07 -9.87 -28.96
N SER A 559 5.68 -9.07 -27.96
CA SER A 559 4.29 -8.90 -27.56
C SER A 559 3.43 -8.28 -28.67
N SER A 560 4.05 -7.59 -29.62
CA SER A 560 3.39 -6.98 -30.79
C SER A 560 3.40 -7.88 -32.03
N GLY A 561 4.01 -9.07 -31.95
CA GLY A 561 3.95 -10.09 -32.99
C GLY A 561 4.83 -9.81 -34.21
N PHE A 562 5.90 -9.01 -34.08
CA PHE A 562 6.83 -8.75 -35.19
C PHE A 562 8.28 -8.58 -34.70
N THR A 563 9.22 -8.64 -35.64
CA THR A 563 10.66 -8.54 -35.37
C THR A 563 11.28 -7.27 -36.00
N PRO A 564 12.43 -6.79 -35.50
CA PRO A 564 13.17 -5.72 -36.16
C PRO A 564 13.53 -6.04 -37.62
N ALA A 565 13.80 -7.31 -37.95
CA ALA A 565 14.10 -7.72 -39.32
C ALA A 565 12.90 -7.51 -40.28
N GLU A 566 11.69 -7.84 -39.83
CA GLU A 566 10.46 -7.59 -40.60
C GLU A 566 10.18 -6.09 -40.76
N LEU A 567 10.47 -5.29 -39.72
CA LEU A 567 10.39 -3.83 -39.80
C LEU A 567 11.34 -3.27 -40.87
N LEU A 568 12.62 -3.65 -40.84
CA LEU A 568 13.64 -3.15 -41.77
C LEU A 568 13.43 -3.64 -43.22
N ALA A 569 12.60 -4.67 -43.43
CA ALA A 569 12.17 -5.09 -44.76
C ALA A 569 11.11 -4.16 -45.36
N HIS A 570 10.36 -3.43 -44.53
CA HIS A 570 9.25 -2.55 -44.94
C HIS A 570 9.57 -1.06 -44.81
N VAL A 571 10.47 -0.70 -43.88
CA VAL A 571 10.88 0.67 -43.59
C VAL A 571 12.38 0.78 -43.84
N HIS A 572 12.81 1.82 -44.54
CA HIS A 572 14.24 2.02 -44.78
C HIS A 572 14.97 2.24 -43.44
N PRO A 573 16.15 1.65 -43.20
CA PRO A 573 16.82 1.75 -41.90
C PRO A 573 17.04 3.19 -41.40
N ALA A 574 17.23 4.15 -42.30
CA ALA A 574 17.38 5.58 -41.95
C ALA A 574 16.09 6.23 -41.41
N ASP A 575 14.94 5.60 -41.60
CA ASP A 575 13.63 6.07 -41.11
C ASP A 575 13.19 5.34 -39.82
N VAL A 576 14.06 4.48 -39.26
CA VAL A 576 13.89 3.84 -37.96
C VAL A 576 14.76 4.55 -36.94
N ALA A 577 14.13 5.30 -36.04
CA ALA A 577 14.78 6.15 -35.03
C ALA A 577 14.65 5.59 -33.61
N ASN A 578 15.44 6.12 -32.68
CA ASN A 578 15.32 5.83 -31.25
C ASN A 578 15.39 7.14 -30.45
N THR A 579 14.43 7.31 -29.54
CA THR A 579 14.33 8.47 -28.66
C THR A 579 14.33 8.11 -27.18
N GLN A 580 14.61 6.86 -26.81
CA GLN A 580 14.66 6.40 -25.42
C GLN A 580 15.64 7.25 -24.62
N GLY A 581 15.20 7.76 -23.47
CA GLY A 581 16.02 8.59 -22.58
C GLY A 581 16.20 7.98 -21.20
N THR A 582 17.07 8.58 -20.39
CA THR A 582 17.22 8.24 -18.96
C THR A 582 17.34 9.54 -18.17
N GLY A 583 16.92 9.52 -16.90
CA GLY A 583 17.04 10.69 -16.03
C GLY A 583 18.49 10.94 -15.62
N MET A 584 19.17 9.90 -15.14
CA MET A 584 20.56 10.00 -14.64
C MET A 584 21.59 9.19 -15.44
N GLY A 585 21.17 8.23 -16.27
CA GLY A 585 22.09 7.33 -16.99
C GLY A 585 22.46 6.07 -16.21
N GLY A 586 23.59 5.46 -16.54
CA GLY A 586 24.06 4.23 -15.89
C GLY A 586 24.61 4.48 -14.49
N MET A 587 23.76 4.34 -13.46
CA MET A 587 24.10 4.68 -12.07
C MET A 587 25.22 3.81 -11.50
N THR A 588 25.19 2.50 -11.74
CA THR A 588 26.26 1.58 -11.33
C THR A 588 27.58 1.92 -12.01
N SER A 589 27.54 2.22 -13.31
CA SER A 589 28.72 2.61 -14.08
C SER A 589 29.28 3.96 -13.64
N MET A 590 28.43 4.96 -13.36
CA MET A 590 28.86 6.24 -12.80
C MET A 590 29.53 6.08 -11.45
N ARG A 591 28.97 5.24 -10.58
CA ARG A 591 29.59 4.94 -9.28
C ARG A 591 30.97 4.31 -9.46
N SER A 592 31.10 3.30 -10.31
CA SER A 592 32.41 2.67 -10.58
C SER A 592 33.41 3.68 -11.19
N LEU A 593 32.94 4.58 -12.06
CA LEU A 593 33.75 5.63 -12.65
C LEU A 593 34.33 6.61 -11.62
N TYR A 594 33.58 6.96 -10.58
CA TYR A 594 34.05 7.93 -9.57
C TYR A 594 34.67 7.29 -8.32
N ILE A 595 34.10 6.20 -7.85
CA ILE A 595 34.41 5.63 -6.53
C ILE A 595 35.46 4.53 -6.62
N ASP A 596 35.36 3.60 -7.58
CA ASP A 596 36.31 2.48 -7.63
C ASP A 596 37.74 2.94 -7.88
N GLY A 597 37.91 3.93 -8.77
CA GLY A 597 39.22 4.55 -9.02
C GLY A 597 39.79 5.24 -7.77
N LEU A 598 38.95 5.89 -6.97
CA LEU A 598 39.36 6.53 -5.71
C LEU A 598 39.77 5.49 -4.66
N LEU A 599 39.11 4.34 -4.64
CA LEU A 599 39.39 3.23 -3.73
C LEU A 599 40.49 2.28 -4.21
N GLY A 600 41.07 2.53 -5.40
CA GLY A 600 42.07 1.66 -6.01
C GLY A 600 41.51 0.31 -6.48
N ARG A 601 40.20 0.20 -6.66
CA ARG A 601 39.52 -1.00 -7.18
C ARG A 601 39.62 -1.04 -8.70
N SER A 602 39.72 -2.26 -9.24
CA SER A 602 39.70 -2.48 -10.68
C SER A 602 38.32 -2.12 -11.25
N ARG A 603 38.31 -1.47 -12.41
CA ARG A 603 37.10 -1.18 -13.19
C ARG A 603 37.35 -1.49 -14.66
N ALA A 604 36.28 -1.64 -15.43
CA ALA A 604 36.40 -1.82 -16.87
C ALA A 604 36.96 -0.54 -17.53
N ASN A 605 37.74 -0.71 -18.60
CA ASN A 605 38.36 0.43 -19.28
C ASN A 605 37.33 1.32 -20.01
N ASP A 606 36.16 0.75 -20.30
CA ASP A 606 35.02 1.35 -20.98
C ASP A 606 33.89 1.78 -20.04
N THR A 607 34.07 1.72 -18.71
CA THR A 607 33.04 2.16 -17.73
C THR A 607 32.53 3.59 -17.97
N LEU A 608 33.37 4.49 -18.49
CA LEU A 608 32.93 5.84 -18.87
C LEU A 608 31.86 5.81 -19.96
N GLN A 609 31.98 4.91 -20.93
CA GLN A 609 30.99 4.75 -22.01
C GLN A 609 29.65 4.33 -21.41
N GLU A 610 29.63 3.31 -20.56
CA GLU A 610 28.41 2.76 -19.96
C GLU A 610 27.72 3.72 -18.98
N ALA A 611 28.45 4.71 -18.46
CA ALA A 611 27.88 5.78 -17.65
C ALA A 611 27.08 6.81 -18.47
N LEU A 612 27.29 6.93 -19.78
CA LEU A 612 26.65 7.96 -20.61
C LEU A 612 25.15 7.63 -20.86
N PRO A 613 24.22 8.56 -20.60
CA PRO A 613 22.78 8.34 -20.77
C PRO A 613 22.36 7.78 -22.15
N ASN A 614 23.01 8.23 -23.22
CA ASN A 614 22.70 7.79 -24.58
C ASN A 614 23.14 6.35 -24.88
N VAL A 615 24.09 5.79 -24.12
CA VAL A 615 24.61 4.44 -24.37
C VAL A 615 23.58 3.37 -23.99
N VAL A 616 22.71 3.66 -23.02
CA VAL A 616 21.54 2.84 -22.66
C VAL A 616 20.65 2.55 -23.89
N ALA A 617 20.40 3.57 -24.71
CA ALA A 617 19.63 3.43 -25.96
C ALA A 617 20.49 2.94 -27.14
N ALA A 618 21.81 3.21 -27.11
CA ALA A 618 22.74 2.70 -28.12
C ALA A 618 22.79 1.17 -28.13
N HIS A 619 22.78 0.52 -26.95
CA HIS A 619 22.70 -0.95 -26.86
C HIS A 619 21.46 -1.52 -27.56
N VAL A 620 20.30 -0.89 -27.41
CA VAL A 620 19.07 -1.29 -28.12
C VAL A 620 19.23 -1.17 -29.63
N MET A 621 19.77 -0.04 -30.11
CA MET A 621 19.91 0.19 -31.54
C MET A 621 20.96 -0.73 -32.18
N GLN A 622 22.13 -0.88 -31.55
CA GLN A 622 23.24 -1.65 -32.11
C GLN A 622 23.04 -3.16 -32.02
N SER A 623 22.40 -3.65 -30.95
CA SER A 623 22.31 -5.08 -30.66
C SER A 623 21.00 -5.72 -31.14
N TYR A 624 19.94 -4.93 -31.32
CA TYR A 624 18.61 -5.48 -31.61
C TYR A 624 17.89 -4.80 -32.79
N VAL A 625 17.71 -3.47 -32.76
CA VAL A 625 16.82 -2.78 -33.72
C VAL A 625 17.48 -2.55 -35.08
N GLY A 626 18.74 -2.13 -35.13
CA GLY A 626 19.54 -2.02 -36.36
C GLY A 626 19.20 -0.86 -37.30
N GLY A 627 18.45 0.16 -36.84
CA GLY A 627 18.15 1.38 -37.59
C GLY A 627 19.32 2.38 -37.65
N TYR A 628 19.30 3.27 -38.65
CA TYR A 628 20.25 4.36 -38.88
C TYR A 628 19.63 5.75 -38.64
N GLY A 629 18.36 5.79 -38.25
CA GLY A 629 17.61 7.03 -38.07
C GLY A 629 18.08 7.86 -36.88
N ALA A 630 17.51 9.06 -36.76
CA ALA A 630 17.96 10.04 -35.79
C ALA A 630 17.81 9.55 -34.34
N MET A 631 18.94 9.43 -33.63
CA MET A 631 18.96 9.13 -32.19
C MET A 631 19.03 10.42 -31.37
N VAL A 632 17.99 10.70 -30.58
CA VAL A 632 17.88 11.90 -29.73
C VAL A 632 17.38 11.48 -28.37
N HIS A 633 18.22 11.60 -27.34
CA HIS A 633 17.94 11.09 -26.00
C HIS A 633 17.65 12.25 -25.05
N PRO A 634 16.36 12.54 -24.77
CA PRO A 634 16.02 13.62 -23.86
C PRO A 634 16.39 13.27 -22.42
N VAL A 635 16.65 14.31 -21.62
CA VAL A 635 16.81 14.22 -20.17
C VAL A 635 15.89 15.27 -19.56
N ALA A 636 14.80 14.82 -18.96
CA ALA A 636 13.79 15.67 -18.31
C ALA A 636 13.40 15.10 -16.94
N ALA A 637 14.34 14.42 -16.27
CA ALA A 637 14.13 13.71 -15.00
C ALA A 637 12.86 12.84 -15.06
N CYS A 638 11.90 13.05 -14.15
CA CYS A 638 10.65 12.29 -14.06
C CYS A 638 9.79 12.32 -15.33
N ALA A 639 9.97 13.30 -16.23
CA ALA A 639 9.20 13.44 -17.46
C ALA A 639 9.91 12.91 -18.72
N THR A 640 11.09 12.30 -18.57
CA THR A 640 11.94 11.88 -19.71
C THR A 640 11.19 11.00 -20.72
N THR A 641 10.40 10.04 -20.25
CA THR A 641 9.58 9.17 -21.12
C THR A 641 8.55 9.95 -21.93
N ALA A 642 7.90 10.95 -21.33
CA ALA A 642 6.91 11.77 -22.04
C ALA A 642 7.57 12.63 -23.13
N VAL A 643 8.72 13.23 -22.83
CA VAL A 643 9.51 14.01 -23.81
C VAL A 643 10.07 13.10 -24.91
N SER A 644 10.43 11.85 -24.59
CA SER A 644 10.84 10.84 -25.57
C SER A 644 9.74 10.50 -26.58
N VAL A 645 8.50 10.38 -26.10
CA VAL A 645 7.32 10.14 -26.94
C VAL A 645 6.99 11.37 -27.79
N GLU A 646 7.08 12.59 -27.23
CA GLU A 646 6.92 13.84 -27.97
C GLU A 646 7.93 13.96 -29.12
N GLU A 647 9.23 13.78 -28.84
CA GLU A 647 10.28 13.80 -29.87
C GLU A 647 10.05 12.73 -30.94
N GLY A 648 9.57 11.54 -30.56
CA GLY A 648 9.21 10.49 -31.50
C GLY A 648 8.01 10.84 -32.38
N PHE A 649 6.96 11.39 -31.76
CA PHE A 649 5.77 11.89 -32.45
C PHE A 649 6.13 12.98 -33.47
N ASP A 650 6.93 13.97 -33.05
CA ASP A 650 7.35 15.09 -33.89
C ASP A 650 8.27 14.65 -35.04
N LYS A 651 9.14 13.65 -34.82
CA LYS A 651 9.94 13.06 -35.90
C LYS A 651 9.08 12.42 -36.98
N ILE A 652 8.04 11.68 -36.61
CA ILE A 652 7.13 11.05 -37.57
C ILE A 652 6.32 12.13 -38.30
N ARG A 653 5.77 13.10 -37.56
CA ARG A 653 5.04 14.24 -38.13
C ARG A 653 5.88 15.09 -39.08
N ALA A 654 7.17 15.25 -38.80
CA ALA A 654 8.10 15.98 -39.64
C ALA A 654 8.65 15.16 -40.83
N GLY A 655 8.26 13.89 -40.98
CA GLY A 655 8.77 12.99 -42.01
C GLY A 655 10.25 12.63 -41.85
N LYS A 656 10.80 12.72 -40.62
CA LYS A 656 12.19 12.35 -40.29
C LYS A 656 12.34 10.89 -39.85
N ALA A 657 11.22 10.22 -39.58
CA ALA A 657 11.15 8.81 -39.24
C ALA A 657 9.78 8.27 -39.64
N GLU A 658 9.71 6.97 -39.89
CA GLU A 658 8.46 6.23 -40.10
C GLU A 658 8.15 5.32 -38.90
N PHE A 659 9.18 4.99 -38.12
CA PHE A 659 9.09 4.19 -36.90
C PHE A 659 10.06 4.74 -35.85
N VAL A 660 9.63 4.83 -34.60
CA VAL A 660 10.45 5.32 -33.49
C VAL A 660 10.34 4.39 -32.28
N VAL A 661 11.49 3.96 -31.78
CA VAL A 661 11.61 3.30 -30.47
C VAL A 661 11.75 4.39 -29.41
N ALA A 662 10.67 4.67 -28.68
CA ALA A 662 10.60 5.67 -27.62
C ALA A 662 10.56 5.00 -26.24
N GLY A 663 10.77 5.76 -25.16
CA GLY A 663 10.70 5.21 -23.80
C GLY A 663 11.59 5.92 -22.79
N GLY A 664 11.71 5.32 -21.61
CA GLY A 664 12.66 5.79 -20.62
C GLY A 664 12.88 4.82 -19.48
N PHE A 665 14.07 4.88 -18.88
CA PHE A 665 14.54 3.98 -17.83
C PHE A 665 15.38 4.74 -16.79
N ASP A 666 15.23 4.34 -15.53
CA ASP A 666 16.02 4.86 -14.42
C ASP A 666 16.31 3.75 -13.40
N ASP A 667 17.33 3.99 -12.58
CA ASP A 667 17.85 3.05 -11.62
C ASP A 667 17.94 3.67 -10.22
N LEU A 668 17.98 2.82 -9.19
CA LEU A 668 18.19 3.21 -7.79
C LEU A 668 19.67 3.11 -7.43
N SER A 669 20.16 4.06 -6.64
CA SER A 669 21.47 3.97 -6.00
C SER A 669 21.43 4.54 -4.58
N ILE A 670 22.44 4.22 -3.76
CA ILE A 670 22.54 4.80 -2.41
C ILE A 670 22.60 6.33 -2.49
N GLU A 671 23.35 6.86 -3.45
CA GLU A 671 23.51 8.30 -3.68
C GLU A 671 22.17 8.95 -4.06
N GLY A 672 21.37 8.30 -4.91
CA GLY A 672 20.01 8.75 -5.26
C GLY A 672 19.07 8.74 -4.06
N ILE A 673 19.03 7.61 -3.33
CA ILE A 673 18.20 7.44 -2.13
C ILE A 673 18.52 8.52 -1.09
N GLN A 674 19.82 8.78 -0.84
CA GLN A 674 20.27 9.82 0.09
C GLN A 674 20.00 11.23 -0.44
N GLY A 675 20.24 11.49 -1.72
CA GLY A 675 19.98 12.80 -2.33
C GLY A 675 18.51 13.20 -2.24
N PHE A 676 17.58 12.32 -2.62
CA PHE A 676 16.15 12.60 -2.49
C PHE A 676 15.69 12.67 -1.03
N ALA A 677 16.36 11.93 -0.15
CA ALA A 677 16.16 12.01 1.28
C ALA A 677 16.53 13.38 1.86
N ASP A 678 17.68 13.93 1.45
CA ASP A 678 18.15 15.26 1.86
C ASP A 678 17.24 16.37 1.32
N MET A 679 16.66 16.15 0.14
CA MET A 679 15.62 17.02 -0.43
C MET A 679 14.26 16.93 0.29
N SER A 680 14.10 15.99 1.23
CA SER A 680 12.82 15.70 1.89
C SER A 680 11.68 15.39 0.90
N ALA A 681 12.01 14.78 -0.23
CA ALA A 681 11.04 14.48 -1.30
C ALA A 681 10.45 13.07 -1.19
N THR A 682 11.25 12.11 -0.69
CA THR A 682 10.85 10.71 -0.51
C THR A 682 10.29 10.43 0.87
N ALA A 683 9.40 9.43 0.93
CA ALA A 683 8.73 9.00 2.15
C ALA A 683 9.73 8.47 3.20
N ASP A 684 9.82 9.17 4.34
CA ASP A 684 10.61 8.72 5.49
C ASP A 684 10.00 7.43 6.06
N SER A 685 10.79 6.35 6.09
CA SER A 685 10.27 5.02 6.42
C SER A 685 9.82 4.90 7.88
N ALA A 686 10.49 5.59 8.81
CA ALA A 686 10.11 5.58 10.21
C ALA A 686 8.82 6.38 10.46
N ALA A 687 8.68 7.53 9.79
CA ALA A 687 7.48 8.36 9.87
C ALA A 687 6.25 7.63 9.30
N MET A 688 6.41 6.89 8.20
CA MET A 688 5.33 6.09 7.62
C MET A 688 4.94 4.90 8.50
N ALA A 689 5.92 4.20 9.08
CA ALA A 689 5.68 3.13 10.04
C ALA A 689 4.96 3.63 11.30
N ALA A 690 5.35 4.81 11.83
CA ALA A 690 4.69 5.43 12.98
C ALA A 690 3.22 5.80 12.71
N LYS A 691 2.85 6.02 11.45
CA LYS A 691 1.46 6.21 11.00
C LYS A 691 0.68 4.88 10.85
N GLY A 692 1.29 3.74 11.19
CA GLY A 692 0.70 2.40 11.06
C GLY A 692 0.47 1.99 9.60
N ILE A 693 1.34 2.44 8.70
CA ILE A 693 1.24 2.14 7.27
C ILE A 693 2.18 0.97 6.96
N ASP A 694 1.66 -0.03 6.26
CA ASP A 694 2.43 -1.15 5.74
C ASP A 694 3.38 -0.70 4.61
N GLU A 695 4.59 -1.25 4.55
CA GLU A 695 5.65 -0.85 3.61
C GLU A 695 5.17 -0.90 2.15
N ARG A 696 4.34 -1.89 1.77
CA ARG A 696 3.78 -2.02 0.41
C ARG A 696 2.87 -0.86 0.01
N HIS A 697 2.41 -0.09 0.99
CA HIS A 697 1.44 1.00 0.82
C HIS A 697 2.02 2.38 1.19
N TYR A 698 3.34 2.52 1.22
CA TYR A 698 4.01 3.82 1.42
C TYR A 698 3.70 4.78 0.27
N SER A 699 3.64 4.29 -0.97
CA SER A 699 3.14 5.07 -2.10
C SER A 699 1.62 5.15 -2.04
N ARG A 700 1.10 6.37 -1.85
CA ARG A 700 -0.34 6.63 -1.65
C ARG A 700 -0.75 8.01 -2.14
N ALA A 701 -0.77 8.16 -3.46
CA ALA A 701 -1.22 9.38 -4.11
C ALA A 701 -2.65 9.75 -3.66
N ASN A 702 -2.92 11.04 -3.53
CA ASN A 702 -4.21 11.59 -3.09
C ASN A 702 -4.70 11.14 -1.70
N ASP A 703 -3.84 10.52 -0.88
CA ASP A 703 -4.15 10.19 0.51
C ASP A 703 -3.78 11.35 1.46
N ARG A 704 -4.58 11.53 2.52
CA ARG A 704 -4.33 12.56 3.55
C ARG A 704 -3.04 12.31 4.34
N ARG A 705 -2.60 11.04 4.44
CA ARG A 705 -1.39 10.62 5.16
C ARG A 705 -0.19 10.39 4.25
N ARG A 706 -0.20 10.90 3.00
CA ARG A 706 0.98 10.84 2.11
C ARG A 706 2.20 11.49 2.76
N GLY A 707 3.39 10.91 2.54
CA GLY A 707 4.62 11.34 3.21
C GLY A 707 5.78 11.70 2.27
N GLY A 708 5.52 11.80 0.96
CA GLY A 708 6.54 11.85 -0.09
C GLY A 708 6.32 10.74 -1.11
N PHE A 709 7.06 10.76 -2.21
CA PHE A 709 7.02 9.65 -3.17
C PHE A 709 7.88 8.47 -2.70
N VAL A 710 7.67 7.29 -3.29
CA VAL A 710 8.52 6.13 -3.10
C VAL A 710 9.30 5.93 -4.38
N GLU A 711 10.63 5.90 -4.28
CA GLU A 711 11.52 5.74 -5.43
C GLU A 711 11.40 4.32 -6.02
N SER A 712 11.60 4.18 -7.32
CA SER A 712 11.60 2.89 -8.01
C SER A 712 12.60 2.85 -9.15
N GLN A 713 13.02 1.65 -9.55
CA GLN A 713 13.87 1.38 -10.73
C GLN A 713 13.09 0.62 -11.80
N GLY A 714 13.57 0.75 -13.04
CA GLY A 714 12.97 0.14 -14.22
C GLY A 714 12.59 1.17 -15.27
N GLY A 715 11.69 0.78 -16.17
CA GLY A 715 11.24 1.64 -17.25
C GLY A 715 10.43 0.90 -18.30
N GLY A 716 10.25 1.54 -19.46
CA GLY A 716 9.51 0.93 -20.55
C GLY A 716 9.86 1.48 -21.94
N THR A 717 9.55 0.67 -22.94
CA THR A 717 9.69 0.95 -24.36
C THR A 717 8.32 1.05 -25.00
N ILE A 718 8.13 2.06 -25.86
CA ILE A 718 6.94 2.29 -26.66
C ILE A 718 7.39 2.33 -28.13
N LEU A 719 6.72 1.55 -28.96
CA LEU A 719 6.97 1.50 -30.40
C LEU A 719 5.96 2.40 -31.11
N LEU A 720 6.44 3.51 -31.65
CA LEU A 720 5.65 4.45 -32.44
C LEU A 720 5.82 4.16 -33.93
N ALA A 721 4.73 4.16 -34.68
CA ALA A 721 4.77 4.02 -36.13
C ALA A 721 3.85 5.05 -36.80
N ARG A 722 4.17 5.42 -38.05
CA ARG A 722 3.22 6.12 -38.91
C ARG A 722 2.04 5.19 -39.24
N GLY A 723 0.82 5.71 -39.29
CA GLY A 723 -0.39 4.89 -39.42
C GLY A 723 -0.44 4.04 -40.69
N ASP A 724 0.13 4.53 -41.79
CA ASP A 724 0.23 3.78 -43.06
C ASP A 724 1.24 2.62 -42.95
N VAL A 725 2.33 2.78 -42.21
CA VAL A 725 3.31 1.71 -41.94
C VAL A 725 2.63 0.59 -41.16
N ALA A 726 1.92 0.94 -40.08
CA ALA A 726 1.18 -0.02 -39.28
C ALA A 726 0.14 -0.77 -40.10
N ALA A 727 -0.61 -0.06 -40.95
CA ALA A 727 -1.60 -0.66 -41.83
C ALA A 727 -0.98 -1.58 -42.90
N ARG A 728 0.14 -1.17 -43.53
CA ARG A 728 0.85 -1.98 -44.53
C ARG A 728 1.42 -3.27 -43.95
N MET A 729 1.97 -3.21 -42.74
CA MET A 729 2.57 -4.35 -42.05
C MET A 729 1.55 -5.21 -41.28
N GLY A 730 0.33 -4.72 -41.08
CA GLY A 730 -0.69 -5.40 -40.27
C GLY A 730 -0.35 -5.43 -38.78
N LEU A 731 0.33 -4.40 -38.28
CA LEU A 731 0.73 -4.31 -36.87
C LEU A 731 -0.48 -4.08 -35.95
N PRO A 732 -0.45 -4.59 -34.71
CA PRO A 732 -1.46 -4.24 -33.72
C PRO A 732 -1.39 -2.73 -33.44
N VAL A 733 -2.54 -2.09 -33.27
CA VAL A 733 -2.62 -0.69 -32.86
C VAL A 733 -3.16 -0.64 -31.44
N LEU A 734 -2.28 -0.35 -30.48
CA LEU A 734 -2.62 -0.25 -29.06
C LEU A 734 -3.28 1.09 -28.72
N GLY A 735 -3.00 2.13 -29.53
CA GLY A 735 -3.59 3.45 -29.40
C GLY A 735 -3.11 4.41 -30.48
N VAL A 736 -3.86 5.50 -30.67
CA VAL A 736 -3.50 6.61 -31.57
C VAL A 736 -2.96 7.76 -30.72
N VAL A 737 -1.75 8.22 -30.99
CA VAL A 737 -1.17 9.39 -30.33
C VAL A 737 -1.79 10.64 -30.96
N ALA A 738 -2.85 11.15 -30.34
CA ALA A 738 -3.55 12.34 -30.83
C ALA A 738 -2.73 13.62 -30.64
N TRP A 739 -2.00 13.72 -29.53
CA TRP A 739 -1.21 14.88 -29.16
C TRP A 739 -0.10 14.51 -28.17
N ALA A 740 1.07 15.14 -28.31
CA ALA A 740 2.18 15.09 -27.37
C ALA A 740 2.84 16.47 -27.31
N GLY A 741 3.29 16.89 -26.12
CA GLY A 741 3.92 18.19 -25.94
C GLY A 741 4.43 18.42 -24.52
N SER A 742 5.50 19.20 -24.40
CA SER A 742 6.12 19.56 -23.11
C SER A 742 6.12 21.08 -22.87
N TYR A 743 6.12 21.45 -21.59
CA TYR A 743 6.07 22.85 -21.17
C TYR A 743 6.94 23.09 -19.93
N ALA A 744 7.54 24.28 -19.86
CA ALA A 744 8.11 24.82 -18.63
C ALA A 744 7.07 25.66 -17.86
N ASP A 745 7.36 25.97 -16.60
CA ASP A 745 6.43 26.66 -15.70
C ASP A 745 6.63 28.19 -15.63
N GLY A 746 7.74 28.70 -16.15
CA GLY A 746 8.13 30.11 -16.05
C GLY A 746 9.09 30.39 -14.89
N ALA A 747 9.15 31.64 -14.42
CA ALA A 747 10.13 32.05 -13.41
C ALA A 747 9.67 31.69 -11.98
N HIS A 748 10.39 30.79 -11.31
CA HIS A 748 10.25 30.46 -9.89
C HIS A 748 11.61 30.11 -9.28
N THR A 749 11.76 30.24 -7.95
CA THR A 749 13.06 30.07 -7.27
C THR A 749 13.37 28.61 -6.94
N SER A 750 12.34 27.79 -6.67
CA SER A 750 12.51 26.39 -6.26
C SER A 750 12.45 25.46 -7.47
N ILE A 751 13.57 24.84 -7.84
CA ILE A 751 13.65 23.87 -8.96
C ILE A 751 12.66 22.69 -8.80
N PRO A 752 12.54 22.03 -7.62
CA PRO A 752 11.67 20.85 -7.49
C PRO A 752 10.18 21.19 -7.31
N ALA A 753 9.80 22.48 -7.26
CA ALA A 753 8.40 22.85 -7.13
C ALA A 753 7.66 22.57 -8.44
N PRO A 754 6.58 21.77 -8.44
CA PRO A 754 5.77 21.58 -9.65
C PRO A 754 5.02 22.87 -9.97
N GLY A 755 4.88 23.20 -11.27
CA GLY A 755 4.07 24.33 -11.71
C GLY A 755 2.82 23.95 -12.50
N LEU A 756 2.30 24.93 -13.22
CA LEU A 756 1.01 24.88 -13.92
C LEU A 756 1.17 25.04 -15.45
N GLY A 757 2.39 25.02 -15.98
CA GLY A 757 2.70 25.29 -17.38
C GLY A 757 1.99 24.35 -18.35
N ALA A 758 1.77 23.10 -17.94
CA ALA A 758 1.05 22.09 -18.71
C ALA A 758 -0.41 22.47 -19.04
N LEU A 759 -1.05 23.39 -18.30
CA LEU A 759 -2.36 23.94 -18.64
C LEU A 759 -2.38 24.63 -20.02
N SER A 760 -1.20 24.99 -20.54
CA SER A 760 -1.03 25.54 -21.88
C SER A 760 -1.54 24.63 -22.99
N ALA A 761 -1.60 23.31 -22.77
CA ALA A 761 -2.20 22.36 -23.72
C ALA A 761 -3.68 22.64 -23.98
N GLY A 762 -4.40 23.23 -23.02
CA GLY A 762 -5.82 23.60 -23.16
C GLY A 762 -6.07 25.00 -23.75
N ARG A 763 -5.03 25.69 -24.25
CA ARG A 763 -5.21 27.04 -24.82
C ARG A 763 -5.95 26.96 -26.16
N GLY A 764 -7.09 27.63 -26.23
CA GLY A 764 -7.89 27.71 -27.46
C GLY A 764 -9.28 27.09 -27.35
N GLY A 765 -9.56 26.35 -26.27
CA GLY A 765 -10.86 25.71 -26.01
C GLY A 765 -10.84 24.22 -26.25
#